data_AF-A0A835RLB0-F1
#
_entry.id   AF-A0A835RLB0-F1
#
_cell.length_a   1.000
_cell.length_b   1.000
_cell.length_c   1.000
_cell.angle_alpha   90.00
_cell.angle_beta   90.00
_cell.angle_gamma   90.00
#
_symmetry.space_group_name_H-M   'P 1'
#
loop_
_entity.id
_entity.type
_entity.pdbx_description
1 polymer ?
#
loop_
_entity_poly.entity_id
_entity_poly.type
_entity_poly.pdbx_seq_one_letter_code
_entity_poly.pdbx_strand_id
1 'polypeptide(L)'
;MNIKRDESYEERLKDEMDGVRKWVSYRGQTLSRTVRGMMYYRDALELQCFLDMADDKVIFAGNRPMNPVQQYQDEKAYDTKAQAITDMKYTYVVSCQVYGMQKKSSEARDKSCYQNILNLMRMYPQLRVAYIDEREETVNGKSEKLYYSVLVKGGDKLDEEIYRIKLPGKPNDIGEGKPENQNHAIIFYSREALQTIDMNQDNYLEEAFKIRNVLGEFLEYRHRQHLPTIVGLREHIFTGSVSSLAWFMSNQETSFVTIGQRILANPLKVRFHYGHPDVFDRIFHLTRGGVSKASKTINLSEDIFSGFNSTLRGGNVVHKEYMQVGKGRDVGMNQISLFEAKVANGNAEQTFSRDVYRLGRRFDFFRMLSFYFTTVGFYFSSMVTVLTVYVFLYGRLYLVMSGLEKSILENPTIVQNIKPLESALASQSVFQLGLLLVLPMLGTKAHYYGRTILHGGAKYRATGRGFVVFHAKFAENYRMYSRSHFVKGLELMMLLVVYKVYGQTYRSSNVYLFVTFSMWFLVASWLFAPFIFNPSAFEWEKTVNDWTDWKTWMGNRGGIGIAEDRSWESWWENEQGHLKYTSFRGRVLEIILALRFLIYQYGIVYHLDISHHSRSILVYALSWLVMLTVLLVLKMVSMGRRKFGTDFQLMFRILKGLLFLGFVSVMTVLFVVCGLTITDVFASILGFMPTGWSIILIGQTLRPIMKLGVWDSIKELGRAYEYIMGIIILMPVAVLSWFPFVSEFQTRLLFNQAFSRGLQISRILAGRKDSNAIGS
;
A
#
# COMPACT_ATOMS: atom_id res chain seq x y z
N MET A 1 -28.60 40.75 -31.65
CA MET A 1 -28.74 41.02 -30.20
C MET A 1 -27.51 40.43 -29.50
N ASN A 2 -26.48 41.26 -29.28
CA ASN A 2 -25.29 40.89 -28.51
C ASN A 2 -25.62 41.06 -27.03
N ILE A 3 -25.89 39.96 -26.33
CA ILE A 3 -25.97 39.96 -24.88
C ILE A 3 -24.53 40.19 -24.39
N LYS A 4 -24.22 41.43 -24.00
CA LYS A 4 -23.05 41.71 -23.16
C LYS A 4 -23.19 40.83 -21.92
N ARG A 5 -22.33 39.81 -21.79
CA ARG A 5 -22.20 39.06 -20.54
C ARG A 5 -21.79 40.07 -19.48
N ASP A 6 -22.60 40.17 -18.45
CA ASP A 6 -22.42 41.10 -17.34
C ASP A 6 -21.19 40.66 -16.54
N GLU A 7 -20.08 41.40 -16.62
CA GLU A 7 -18.81 41.08 -15.93
C GLU A 7 -19.03 40.91 -14.41
N SER A 8 -20.01 41.62 -13.84
CA SER A 8 -20.43 41.50 -12.44
C SER A 8 -21.02 40.12 -12.09
N TYR A 9 -21.65 39.44 -13.05
CA TYR A 9 -22.21 38.12 -12.84
C TYR A 9 -21.11 37.04 -12.86
N GLU A 10 -20.16 37.13 -13.80
CA GLU A 10 -19.04 36.19 -13.87
C GLU A 10 -18.13 36.29 -12.63
N GLU A 11 -17.91 37.51 -12.12
CA GLU A 11 -17.12 37.73 -10.90
C GLU A 11 -17.81 37.14 -9.65
N ARG A 12 -19.12 37.37 -9.49
CA ARG A 12 -19.91 36.74 -8.40
C ARG A 12 -19.92 35.22 -8.48
N LEU A 13 -20.13 34.67 -9.68
CA LEU A 13 -20.14 33.21 -9.88
C LEU A 13 -18.77 32.60 -9.53
N LYS A 14 -17.68 33.28 -9.88
CA LYS A 14 -16.32 32.87 -9.55
C LYS A 14 -16.07 32.85 -8.04
N ASP A 15 -16.51 33.89 -7.33
CA ASP A 15 -16.40 33.96 -5.87
C ASP A 15 -17.22 32.87 -5.17
N GLU A 16 -18.45 32.60 -5.63
CA GLU A 16 -19.26 31.48 -5.13
C GLU A 16 -18.57 30.14 -5.38
N MET A 17 -18.05 29.90 -6.59
CA MET A 17 -17.33 28.67 -6.93
C MET A 17 -16.05 28.50 -6.11
N ASP A 18 -15.30 29.57 -5.84
CA ASP A 18 -14.12 29.53 -4.99
C ASP A 18 -14.50 29.27 -3.52
N GLY A 19 -15.62 29.85 -3.05
CA GLY A 19 -16.23 29.54 -1.76
C GLY A 19 -16.62 28.07 -1.61
N VAL A 20 -17.30 27.50 -2.61
CA VAL A 20 -17.65 26.08 -2.67
C VAL A 20 -16.39 25.21 -2.69
N ARG A 21 -15.40 25.54 -3.52
CA ARG A 21 -14.13 24.80 -3.60
C ARG A 21 -13.42 24.78 -2.25
N LYS A 22 -13.38 25.92 -1.55
CA LYS A 22 -12.80 26.02 -0.20
C LYS A 22 -13.58 25.19 0.81
N TRP A 23 -14.91 25.28 0.79
CA TRP A 23 -15.81 24.50 1.64
C TRP A 23 -15.62 22.98 1.47
N VAL A 24 -15.47 22.51 0.23
CA VAL A 24 -15.15 21.11 -0.11
C VAL A 24 -13.73 20.77 0.36
N SER A 25 -12.75 21.64 0.11
CA SER A 25 -11.36 21.41 0.49
C SER A 25 -11.18 21.20 1.99
N TYR A 26 -11.93 21.92 2.82
CA TYR A 26 -11.95 21.76 4.27
C TYR A 26 -12.59 20.45 4.75
N ARG A 27 -13.33 19.73 3.90
CA ARG A 27 -13.93 18.43 4.21
C ARG A 27 -13.15 17.25 3.65
N GLY A 28 -12.30 17.47 2.65
CA GLY A 28 -11.39 16.47 2.10
C GLY A 28 -10.03 16.40 2.81
N GLN A 29 -9.17 15.50 2.33
CA GLN A 29 -7.77 15.36 2.78
C GLN A 29 -6.85 16.31 1.99
N THR A 30 -7.10 17.62 2.09
CA THR A 30 -6.38 18.64 1.32
C THR A 30 -5.36 19.40 2.14
N LEU A 31 -4.38 20.00 1.46
CA LEU A 31 -3.44 20.96 2.08
C LEU A 31 -4.19 22.11 2.76
N SER A 32 -5.26 22.62 2.15
CA SER A 32 -6.07 23.72 2.70
C SER A 32 -6.64 23.39 4.08
N ARG A 33 -7.16 22.16 4.27
CA ARG A 33 -7.61 21.68 5.57
C ARG A 33 -6.47 21.64 6.59
N THR A 34 -5.34 21.06 6.20
CA THR A 34 -4.15 20.94 7.06
C THR A 34 -3.65 22.32 7.51
N VAL A 35 -3.50 23.26 6.57
CA VAL A 35 -3.07 24.64 6.85
C VAL A 35 -4.02 25.29 7.83
N ARG A 36 -5.33 25.27 7.59
CA ARG A 36 -6.32 25.84 8.51
C ARG A 36 -6.17 25.25 9.91
N GLY A 37 -6.11 23.92 10.02
CA GLY A 37 -5.96 23.22 11.29
C GLY A 37 -4.72 23.68 12.04
N MET A 38 -3.55 23.66 11.39
CA MET A 38 -2.30 24.09 12.04
C MET A 38 -2.25 25.58 12.35
N MET A 39 -2.99 26.42 11.62
CA MET A 39 -3.08 27.85 11.92
C MET A 39 -3.88 28.14 13.20
N TYR A 40 -4.70 27.20 13.70
CA TYR A 40 -5.31 27.35 15.02
C TYR A 40 -4.31 27.43 16.18
N TYR A 41 -3.07 26.95 16.01
CA TYR A 41 -2.02 27.23 17.00
C TYR A 41 -1.74 28.72 17.13
N ARG A 42 -1.75 29.45 16.02
CA ARG A 42 -1.57 30.91 16.03
C ARG A 42 -2.74 31.55 16.78
N ASP A 43 -3.96 31.20 16.41
CA ASP A 43 -5.17 31.78 17.01
C ASP A 43 -5.24 31.48 18.52
N ALA A 44 -4.90 30.26 18.94
CA ALA A 44 -4.85 29.88 20.34
C ALA A 44 -3.75 30.62 21.13
N LEU A 45 -2.56 30.80 20.53
CA LEU A 45 -1.46 31.54 21.15
C LEU A 45 -1.75 33.05 21.23
N GLU A 46 -2.40 33.61 20.23
CA GLU A 46 -2.83 35.03 20.21
C GLU A 46 -3.84 35.28 21.33
N LEU A 47 -4.89 34.44 21.42
CA LEU A 47 -5.86 34.56 22.50
C LEU A 47 -5.21 34.34 23.88
N GLN A 48 -4.31 33.36 24.02
CA GLN A 48 -3.63 33.15 25.29
C GLN A 48 -2.76 34.35 25.67
N CYS A 49 -2.05 34.93 24.71
CA CYS A 49 -1.24 36.12 24.94
C CYS A 49 -2.12 37.32 25.35
N PHE A 50 -3.27 37.51 24.70
CA PHE A 50 -4.25 38.51 25.10
C PHE A 50 -4.71 38.29 26.54
N LEU A 51 -5.11 37.07 26.91
CA LEU A 51 -5.56 36.74 28.26
C LEU A 51 -4.46 36.89 29.33
N ASP A 52 -3.20 36.60 29.00
CA ASP A 52 -2.06 36.76 29.91
C ASP A 52 -1.68 38.24 30.12
N MET A 53 -2.05 39.14 29.20
CA MET A 53 -1.71 40.58 29.24
C MET A 53 -2.86 41.49 29.66
N ALA A 54 -4.10 41.09 29.41
CA ALA A 54 -5.29 41.88 29.70
C ALA A 54 -5.56 41.90 31.20
N ASP A 55 -5.87 43.08 31.74
CA ASP A 55 -6.30 43.25 33.13
C ASP A 55 -7.69 42.62 33.33
N ASP A 56 -8.01 42.07 34.50
CA ASP A 56 -9.28 41.36 34.76
C ASP A 56 -10.50 42.20 34.35
N LYS A 57 -10.41 43.53 34.51
CA LYS A 57 -11.46 44.49 34.15
C LYS A 57 -11.73 44.56 32.64
N VAL A 58 -10.72 44.31 31.79
CA VAL A 58 -10.82 44.31 30.32
C VAL A 58 -11.37 42.97 29.83
N ILE A 59 -10.97 41.87 30.46
CA ILE A 59 -11.46 40.52 30.14
C ILE A 59 -12.96 40.37 30.46
N PHE A 60 -13.42 40.94 31.57
CA PHE A 60 -14.83 40.90 32.00
C PHE A 60 -15.63 42.17 31.66
N ALA A 61 -15.20 42.96 30.67
CA ALA A 61 -15.76 44.27 30.29
C ALA A 61 -17.20 44.26 29.73
N GLY A 62 -18.00 43.23 30.02
CA GLY A 62 -19.45 43.27 29.84
C GLY A 62 -20.19 44.12 30.88
N ASN A 63 -19.52 44.64 31.92
CA ASN A 63 -20.18 45.20 33.12
C ASN A 63 -19.72 46.59 33.60
N ARG A 64 -19.04 47.44 32.80
CA ARG A 64 -18.79 48.85 33.19
C ARG A 64 -18.93 49.85 32.04
N PRO A 65 -19.42 51.09 32.31
CA PRO A 65 -19.44 52.16 31.33
C PRO A 65 -18.03 52.76 31.21
N MET A 66 -17.24 52.26 30.26
CA MET A 66 -15.98 52.87 29.82
C MET A 66 -16.24 53.64 28.51
N ASN A 67 -15.43 54.66 28.20
CA ASN A 67 -15.55 55.39 26.93
C ASN A 67 -15.27 54.42 25.75
N PRO A 68 -16.21 54.21 24.81
CA PRO A 68 -16.08 53.23 23.72
C PRO A 68 -14.81 53.43 22.87
N VAL A 69 -14.37 54.68 22.71
CA VAL A 69 -13.17 55.01 21.91
C VAL A 69 -11.90 54.53 22.59
N GLN A 70 -11.82 54.68 23.92
CA GLN A 70 -10.63 54.32 24.69
C GLN A 70 -10.54 52.79 24.86
N GLN A 71 -11.68 52.14 25.08
CA GLN A 71 -11.79 50.68 25.07
C GLN A 71 -11.32 50.09 23.73
N TYR A 72 -11.76 50.65 22.61
CA TYR A 72 -11.34 50.21 21.28
C TYR A 72 -9.83 50.42 21.01
N GLN A 73 -9.26 51.52 21.49
CA GLN A 73 -7.83 51.79 21.34
C GLN A 73 -6.97 50.85 22.19
N ASP A 74 -7.37 50.59 23.42
CA ASP A 74 -6.67 49.66 24.33
C ASP A 74 -6.76 48.22 23.79
N GLU A 75 -7.96 47.76 23.40
CA GLU A 75 -8.17 46.44 22.80
C GLU A 75 -7.31 46.24 21.55
N LYS A 76 -7.27 47.24 20.65
CA LYS A 76 -6.42 47.22 19.46
C LYS A 76 -4.92 47.18 19.79
N ALA A 77 -4.49 47.87 20.86
CA ALA A 77 -3.10 47.84 21.30
C ALA A 77 -2.70 46.46 21.87
N TYR A 78 -3.58 45.84 22.67
CA TYR A 78 -3.39 44.47 23.16
C TYR A 78 -3.35 43.46 22.02
N ASP A 79 -4.27 43.56 21.06
CA ASP A 79 -4.29 42.70 19.87
C ASP A 79 -3.00 42.82 19.06
N THR A 80 -2.56 44.05 18.77
CA THR A 80 -1.32 44.27 18.01
C THR A 80 -0.10 43.65 18.72
N LYS A 81 -0.03 43.78 20.05
CA LYS A 81 1.04 43.20 20.85
C LYS A 81 0.95 41.68 20.92
N ALA A 82 -0.26 41.12 21.06
CA ALA A 82 -0.51 39.69 21.10
C ALA A 82 -0.11 39.04 19.77
N GLN A 83 -0.45 39.68 18.64
CA GLN A 83 -0.04 39.27 17.31
C GLN A 83 1.47 39.26 17.14
N ALA A 84 2.16 40.35 17.53
CA ALA A 84 3.61 40.42 17.44
C ALA A 84 4.32 39.32 18.25
N ILE A 85 3.88 39.06 19.48
CA ILE A 85 4.43 37.98 20.33
C ILE A 85 4.16 36.61 19.70
N THR A 86 2.96 36.40 19.18
CA THR A 86 2.57 35.14 18.54
C THR A 86 3.39 34.87 17.29
N ASP A 87 3.59 35.88 16.45
CA ASP A 87 4.42 35.81 15.25
C ASP A 87 5.89 35.57 15.60
N MET A 88 6.35 36.07 16.75
CA MET A 88 7.66 35.75 17.32
C MET A 88 7.74 34.36 17.96
N LYS A 89 6.65 33.61 18.16
CA LYS A 89 6.65 32.27 18.80
C LYS A 89 6.24 31.14 17.87
N TYR A 90 5.44 31.40 16.85
CA TYR A 90 4.93 30.38 15.93
C TYR A 90 5.28 30.68 14.48
N THR A 91 5.66 29.65 13.73
CA THR A 91 5.92 29.72 12.28
C THR A 91 5.56 28.40 11.66
N TYR A 92 4.79 28.44 10.56
CA TYR A 92 4.36 27.24 9.86
C TYR A 92 4.94 27.21 8.45
N VAL A 93 5.78 26.21 8.19
CA VAL A 93 6.46 26.03 6.89
C VAL A 93 5.89 24.80 6.21
N VAL A 94 5.30 25.00 5.03
CA VAL A 94 4.86 23.92 4.15
C VAL A 94 5.96 23.63 3.12
N SER A 95 6.49 22.41 3.12
CA SER A 95 7.41 21.96 2.09
C SER A 95 6.65 21.45 0.87
N CYS A 96 6.75 22.17 -0.25
CA CYS A 96 6.14 21.81 -1.52
C CYS A 96 7.16 21.93 -2.65
N GLN A 97 7.97 20.89 -2.87
CA GLN A 97 9.02 20.87 -3.90
C GLN A 97 8.54 21.31 -5.29
N VAL A 98 7.31 20.95 -5.68
CA VAL A 98 6.75 21.22 -7.01
C VAL A 98 6.21 22.64 -7.18
N TYR A 99 6.13 23.45 -6.11
CA TYR A 99 5.54 24.80 -6.17
C TYR A 99 6.27 25.69 -7.20
N GLY A 100 7.60 25.63 -7.24
CA GLY A 100 8.40 26.38 -8.21
C GLY A 100 8.13 25.98 -9.66
N MET A 101 7.89 24.69 -9.93
CA MET A 101 7.49 24.21 -11.25
C MET A 101 6.08 24.67 -11.60
N GLN A 102 5.14 24.56 -10.66
CA GLN A 102 3.74 25.00 -10.85
C GLN A 102 3.64 26.50 -11.15
N LYS A 103 4.46 27.31 -10.47
CA LYS A 103 4.58 28.75 -10.71
C LYS A 103 5.02 29.08 -12.14
N LYS A 104 5.94 28.30 -12.71
CA LYS A 104 6.49 28.52 -14.06
C LYS A 104 5.70 27.81 -15.17
N SER A 105 4.82 26.87 -14.82
CA SER A 105 4.09 26.03 -15.77
C SER A 105 3.09 26.84 -16.59
N SER A 106 2.97 26.51 -17.89
CA SER A 106 1.94 27.08 -18.77
C SER A 106 0.58 26.41 -18.59
N GLU A 107 0.54 25.19 -18.04
CA GLU A 107 -0.65 24.36 -17.86
C GLU A 107 -1.67 25.00 -16.91
N ALA A 108 -2.94 25.02 -17.31
CA ALA A 108 -4.01 25.65 -16.54
C ALA A 108 -4.17 25.02 -15.14
N ARG A 109 -4.00 23.69 -15.05
CA ARG A 109 -4.06 22.95 -13.78
C ARG A 109 -2.96 23.37 -12.81
N ASP A 110 -1.73 23.48 -13.29
CA ASP A 110 -0.58 23.81 -12.45
C ASP A 110 -0.64 25.26 -11.97
N LYS A 111 -1.03 26.19 -12.87
CA LYS A 111 -1.31 27.58 -12.51
C LYS A 111 -2.40 27.67 -11.44
N SER A 112 -3.47 26.89 -11.56
CA SER A 112 -4.52 26.82 -10.54
C SER A 112 -3.97 26.32 -9.20
N CYS A 113 -3.11 25.29 -9.19
CA CYS A 113 -2.47 24.78 -7.98
C CYS A 113 -1.58 25.83 -7.31
N TYR A 114 -0.74 26.52 -8.09
CA TYR A 114 0.07 27.65 -7.63
C TYR A 114 -0.81 28.74 -7.00
N GLN A 115 -1.87 29.17 -7.70
CA GLN A 115 -2.76 30.23 -7.23
C GLN A 115 -3.49 29.83 -5.94
N ASN A 116 -3.91 28.57 -5.81
CA ASN A 116 -4.55 28.06 -4.61
C ASN A 116 -3.60 28.11 -3.39
N ILE A 117 -2.32 27.76 -3.58
CA ILE A 117 -1.31 27.84 -2.51
C ILE A 117 -0.98 29.31 -2.17
N LEU A 118 -0.86 30.18 -3.18
CA LEU A 118 -0.66 31.61 -2.97
C LEU A 118 -1.82 32.23 -2.19
N ASN A 119 -3.07 31.89 -2.54
CA ASN A 119 -4.25 32.34 -1.82
C ASN A 119 -4.25 31.87 -0.35
N LEU A 120 -3.73 30.67 -0.06
CA LEU A 120 -3.53 30.22 1.32
C LEU A 120 -2.48 31.05 2.05
N MET A 121 -1.36 31.41 1.42
CA MET A 121 -0.35 32.27 2.03
C MET A 121 -0.86 33.70 2.29
N ARG A 122 -1.73 34.21 1.41
CA ARG A 122 -2.38 35.52 1.59
C ARG A 122 -3.42 35.49 2.70
N MET A 123 -4.14 34.38 2.83
CA MET A 123 -5.13 34.16 3.90
C MET A 123 -4.48 33.98 5.27
N TYR A 124 -3.30 33.34 5.31
CA TYR A 124 -2.55 33.09 6.52
C TYR A 124 -1.17 33.72 6.41
N PRO A 125 -0.99 34.99 6.85
CA PRO A 125 0.24 35.73 6.67
C PRO A 125 1.49 35.07 7.24
N GLN A 126 1.35 34.12 8.17
CA GLN A 126 2.47 33.37 8.80
C GLN A 126 2.74 32.00 8.19
N LEU A 127 1.93 31.60 7.21
CA LEU A 127 2.26 30.47 6.36
C LEU A 127 3.47 30.84 5.49
N ARG A 128 4.45 29.94 5.47
CA ARG A 128 5.59 30.00 4.55
C ARG A 128 5.56 28.76 3.68
N VAL A 129 6.01 28.89 2.44
CA VAL A 129 6.18 27.75 1.53
C VAL A 129 7.65 27.62 1.20
N ALA A 130 8.20 26.44 1.45
CA ALA A 130 9.54 26.05 1.03
C ALA A 130 9.44 25.17 -0.22
N TYR A 131 10.22 25.47 -1.26
CA TYR A 131 10.24 24.67 -2.49
C TYR A 131 11.66 24.56 -3.06
N ILE A 132 11.81 23.72 -4.10
CA ILE A 132 13.07 23.53 -4.80
C ILE A 132 13.03 24.26 -6.14
N ASP A 133 13.98 25.17 -6.34
CA ASP A 133 14.17 25.88 -7.60
C ASP A 133 15.35 25.27 -8.37
N GLU A 134 15.11 24.86 -9.62
CA GLU A 134 16.12 24.38 -10.56
C GLU A 134 16.45 25.52 -11.54
N ARG A 135 17.74 25.84 -11.68
CA ARG A 135 18.26 26.84 -12.61
C ARG A 135 19.45 26.27 -13.39
N GLU A 136 19.55 26.64 -14.66
CA GLU A 136 20.76 26.39 -15.45
C GLU A 136 21.62 27.65 -15.41
N GLU A 137 22.86 27.51 -14.96
CA GLU A 137 23.85 28.59 -14.90
C GLU A 137 25.15 28.15 -15.59
N THR A 138 25.80 29.07 -16.30
CA THR A 138 27.09 28.79 -16.96
C THR A 138 28.23 28.96 -15.96
N VAL A 139 28.76 27.85 -15.45
CA VAL A 139 29.91 27.83 -14.54
C VAL A 139 31.12 27.34 -15.34
N ASN A 140 32.19 28.14 -15.41
CA ASN A 140 33.42 27.82 -16.16
C ASN A 140 33.19 27.45 -17.64
N GLY A 141 32.24 28.13 -18.30
CA GLY A 141 31.92 27.89 -19.72
C GLY A 141 31.09 26.62 -19.99
N LYS A 142 30.66 25.90 -18.94
CA LYS A 142 29.76 24.74 -19.05
C LYS A 142 28.41 25.07 -18.39
N SER A 143 27.31 24.71 -19.04
CA SER A 143 25.98 24.79 -18.44
C SER A 143 25.87 23.74 -17.34
N GLU A 144 25.65 24.18 -16.11
CA GLU A 144 25.44 23.32 -14.94
C GLU A 144 24.07 23.60 -14.32
N LYS A 145 23.38 22.53 -13.92
CA LYS A 145 22.10 22.61 -13.21
C LYS A 145 22.35 22.83 -11.73
N LEU A 146 21.95 23.99 -11.23
CA LEU A 146 22.01 24.36 -9.83
C LEU A 146 20.64 24.22 -9.19
N TYR A 147 20.63 23.79 -7.93
CA TYR A 147 19.44 23.56 -7.14
C TYR A 147 19.46 24.46 -5.92
N TYR A 148 18.31 25.07 -5.61
CA TYR A 148 18.17 25.97 -4.48
C TYR A 148 16.96 25.58 -3.63
N SER A 149 17.09 25.61 -2.31
CA SER A 149 15.95 25.64 -1.39
C SER A 149 15.52 27.09 -1.24
N VAL A 150 14.25 27.37 -1.53
CA VAL A 150 13.70 28.74 -1.53
C VAL A 150 12.53 28.82 -0.57
N LEU A 151 12.52 29.84 0.29
CA LEU A 151 11.42 30.14 1.20
C LEU A 151 10.66 31.37 0.70
N VAL A 152 9.34 31.25 0.56
CA VAL A 152 8.46 32.35 0.16
C VAL A 152 7.34 32.60 1.17
N LYS A 153 6.77 33.80 1.12
CA LYS A 153 5.51 34.21 1.75
C LYS A 153 4.55 34.78 0.71
N GLY A 154 3.28 34.97 1.07
CA GLY A 154 2.33 35.70 0.24
C GLY A 154 2.52 37.20 0.38
N GLY A 155 2.71 37.90 -0.74
CA GLY A 155 2.59 39.36 -0.83
C GLY A 155 1.20 39.79 -1.30
N ASP A 156 1.04 41.05 -1.67
CA ASP A 156 -0.26 41.62 -2.03
C ASP A 156 -0.89 40.95 -3.26
N LYS A 157 -0.08 40.67 -4.27
CA LYS A 157 -0.51 40.05 -5.55
C LYS A 157 0.25 38.78 -5.92
N LEU A 158 1.50 38.64 -5.48
CA LEU A 158 2.41 37.54 -5.85
C LEU A 158 3.11 36.99 -4.61
N ASP A 159 3.79 35.86 -4.75
CA ASP A 159 4.69 35.36 -3.73
C ASP A 159 5.98 36.18 -3.64
N GLU A 160 6.47 36.41 -2.43
CA GLU A 160 7.70 37.14 -2.14
C GLU A 160 8.76 36.18 -1.60
N GLU A 161 9.94 36.19 -2.21
CA GLU A 161 11.11 35.42 -1.77
C GLU A 161 11.75 36.03 -0.52
N ILE A 162 11.96 35.19 0.50
CA ILE A 162 12.60 35.58 1.76
C ILE A 162 14.04 35.11 1.79
N TYR A 163 14.24 33.82 1.50
CA TYR A 163 15.55 33.19 1.54
C TYR A 163 15.75 32.28 0.34
N ARG A 164 17.00 32.19 -0.10
CA ARG A 164 17.47 31.25 -1.13
C ARG A 164 18.80 30.68 -0.70
N ILE A 165 18.84 29.36 -0.59
CA ILE A 165 20.02 28.62 -0.14
C ILE A 165 20.40 27.62 -1.22
N LYS A 166 21.63 27.71 -1.71
CA LYS A 166 22.17 26.76 -2.70
C LYS A 166 22.31 25.38 -2.06
N LEU A 167 21.82 24.35 -2.76
CA LEU A 167 21.91 22.96 -2.35
C LEU A 167 23.11 22.28 -3.02
N PRO A 168 23.69 21.23 -2.40
CA PRO A 168 24.83 20.51 -2.94
C PRO A 168 24.49 19.68 -4.20
N GLY A 169 23.21 19.50 -4.50
CA GLY A 169 22.73 18.74 -5.65
C GLY A 169 21.21 18.61 -5.63
N LYS A 170 20.67 17.76 -6.52
CA LYS A 170 19.23 17.48 -6.59
C LYS A 170 18.80 16.65 -5.37
N PRO A 171 17.86 17.12 -4.53
CA PRO A 171 17.45 16.41 -3.32
C PRO A 171 16.97 14.96 -3.56
N ASN A 172 16.18 14.75 -4.62
CA ASN A 172 15.58 13.45 -4.95
C ASN A 172 16.58 12.39 -5.49
N ASP A 173 17.86 12.73 -5.60
CA ASP A 173 18.92 11.76 -5.88
C ASP A 173 19.40 11.07 -4.59
N ILE A 174 19.23 11.71 -3.42
CA ILE A 174 19.69 11.22 -2.11
C ILE A 174 18.60 10.41 -1.40
N GLY A 175 17.40 10.98 -1.26
CA GLY A 175 16.28 10.40 -0.52
C GLY A 175 14.96 10.39 -1.29
N GLU A 176 13.96 9.77 -0.68
CA GLU A 176 12.57 9.80 -1.18
C GLU A 176 11.91 11.15 -0.88
N GLY A 177 10.73 11.41 -1.46
CA GLY A 177 10.08 12.72 -1.38
C GLY A 177 9.82 13.27 0.04
N LYS A 178 9.36 12.45 0.99
CA LYS A 178 9.04 12.90 2.37
C LYS A 178 10.30 13.33 3.17
N PRO A 179 11.35 12.50 3.32
CA PRO A 179 12.54 12.92 4.07
C PRO A 179 13.24 14.12 3.41
N GLU A 180 13.29 14.18 2.08
CA GLU A 180 13.89 15.32 1.38
C GLU A 180 13.10 16.62 1.60
N ASN A 181 11.77 16.56 1.57
CA ASN A 181 10.89 17.69 1.94
C ASN A 181 11.22 18.22 3.34
N GLN A 182 11.40 17.32 4.31
CA GLN A 182 11.74 17.73 5.68
C GLN A 182 13.16 18.34 5.73
N ASN A 183 14.14 17.68 5.10
CA ASN A 183 15.55 18.09 5.17
C ASN A 183 15.82 19.43 4.50
N HIS A 184 15.24 19.72 3.34
CA HIS A 184 15.50 21.00 2.68
C HIS A 184 14.74 22.17 3.33
N ALA A 185 13.62 21.89 4.02
CA ALA A 185 12.80 22.90 4.67
C ALA A 185 13.24 23.21 6.11
N ILE A 186 13.86 22.24 6.82
CA ILE A 186 14.22 22.40 8.25
C ILE A 186 15.19 23.56 8.51
N ILE A 187 16.01 23.93 7.51
CA ILE A 187 16.96 25.06 7.58
C ILE A 187 16.26 26.41 7.79
N PHE A 188 14.99 26.53 7.37
CA PHE A 188 14.20 27.76 7.50
C PHE A 188 13.47 27.86 8.84
N TYR A 189 13.52 26.80 9.65
CA TYR A 189 12.92 26.79 10.96
C TYR A 189 13.97 27.09 12.03
N SER A 190 13.77 28.13 12.85
CA SER A 190 14.77 28.66 13.79
C SER A 190 14.44 28.48 15.28
N ARG A 191 13.27 27.94 15.64
CA ARG A 191 12.78 27.90 17.04
C ARG A 191 13.21 26.63 17.78
N GLU A 192 12.86 26.46 19.04
CA GLU A 192 13.34 25.35 19.89
C GLU A 192 12.60 24.02 19.70
N ALA A 193 11.28 24.05 19.51
CA ALA A 193 10.44 22.85 19.44
C ALA A 193 9.85 22.65 18.04
N LEU A 194 10.26 21.59 17.35
CA LEU A 194 9.83 21.32 15.97
C LEU A 194 8.72 20.27 15.93
N GLN A 195 7.56 20.57 15.35
CA GLN A 195 6.52 19.58 15.08
C GLN A 195 6.50 19.19 13.60
N THR A 196 6.52 17.89 13.31
CA THR A 196 6.41 17.38 11.94
C THR A 196 4.98 16.96 11.64
N ILE A 197 4.38 17.55 10.60
CA ILE A 197 2.97 17.35 10.24
C ILE A 197 2.86 16.80 8.82
N ASP A 198 2.13 15.70 8.65
CA ASP A 198 1.77 15.17 7.35
C ASP A 198 0.67 16.03 6.70
N MET A 199 0.71 16.18 5.37
CA MET A 199 -0.23 17.02 4.58
C MET A 199 -1.69 16.47 4.51
N ASN A 200 -2.09 15.61 5.43
CA ASN A 200 -3.46 15.13 5.63
C ASN A 200 -3.84 15.11 7.12
N GLN A 201 -3.05 15.75 7.98
CA GLN A 201 -3.42 15.99 9.36
C GLN A 201 -4.24 17.27 9.48
N ASP A 202 -4.93 17.41 10.59
CA ASP A 202 -5.80 18.54 10.92
C ASP A 202 -5.66 18.83 12.41
N ASN A 203 -5.98 20.04 12.83
CA ASN A 203 -6.04 20.36 14.26
C ASN A 203 -7.35 21.08 14.54
N TYR A 204 -7.74 21.08 15.81
CA TYR A 204 -8.91 21.77 16.30
C TYR A 204 -8.48 22.90 17.23
N LEU A 205 -9.27 23.96 17.30
CA LEU A 205 -8.92 25.14 18.10
C LEU A 205 -8.78 24.78 19.59
N GLU A 206 -9.67 23.95 20.11
CA GLU A 206 -9.64 23.42 21.46
C GLU A 206 -8.40 22.55 21.77
N GLU A 207 -7.88 21.84 20.77
CA GLU A 207 -6.65 21.07 20.90
C GLU A 207 -5.42 21.97 20.85
N ALA A 208 -5.46 23.03 20.03
CA ALA A 208 -4.38 23.99 19.88
C ALA A 208 -4.04 24.72 21.20
N PHE A 209 -5.02 25.04 22.05
CA PHE A 209 -4.78 25.63 23.38
C PHE A 209 -3.90 24.76 24.29
N LYS A 210 -3.83 23.45 24.05
CA LYS A 210 -3.07 22.51 24.88
C LYS A 210 -1.60 22.47 24.52
N ILE A 211 -1.16 23.14 23.44
CA ILE A 211 0.23 23.10 22.97
C ILE A 211 1.22 23.57 24.04
N ARG A 212 0.83 24.54 24.88
CA ARG A 212 1.65 25.01 26.02
C ARG A 212 2.02 23.87 26.98
N ASN A 213 1.08 22.96 27.22
CA ASN A 213 1.27 21.82 28.11
C ASN A 213 2.25 20.81 27.48
N VAL A 214 2.15 20.62 26.15
CA VAL A 214 3.06 19.75 25.39
C VAL A 214 4.48 20.29 25.44
N LEU A 215 4.66 21.60 25.26
CA LEU A 215 5.98 22.24 25.34
C LEU A 215 6.56 22.15 26.76
N GLY A 216 5.71 22.22 27.79
CA GLY A 216 6.13 22.01 29.19
C GLY A 216 6.74 20.63 29.46
N GLU A 217 6.39 19.60 28.70
CA GLU A 217 6.95 18.25 28.86
C GLU A 217 8.47 18.19 28.61
N PHE A 218 9.01 19.11 27.82
CA PHE A 218 10.46 19.22 27.59
C PHE A 218 11.21 19.87 28.75
N LEU A 219 10.50 20.59 29.63
CA LEU A 219 11.07 21.36 30.74
C LEU A 219 10.93 20.64 32.09
N GLU A 220 9.92 19.79 32.26
CA GLU A 220 9.64 19.14 33.54
C GLU A 220 10.57 17.95 33.83
N TYR A 221 11.43 18.11 34.84
CA TYR A 221 12.27 17.05 35.41
C TYR A 221 11.52 16.03 36.28
N ARG A 222 10.21 16.23 36.52
CA ARG A 222 9.53 15.81 37.76
C ARG A 222 9.78 14.37 38.22
N HIS A 223 10.02 13.38 37.34
CA HIS A 223 10.33 12.00 37.75
C HIS A 223 11.23 11.22 36.76
N ARG A 224 12.02 11.90 35.91
CA ARG A 224 12.74 11.24 34.81
C ARG A 224 14.24 11.49 34.89
N GLN A 225 15.03 10.42 34.74
CA GLN A 225 16.50 10.52 34.64
C GLN A 225 16.96 11.29 33.39
N HIS A 226 16.14 11.32 32.32
CA HIS A 226 16.46 11.98 31.05
C HIS A 226 15.25 12.74 30.53
N LEU A 227 15.46 14.00 30.12
CA LEU A 227 14.43 14.84 29.52
C LEU A 227 13.91 14.24 28.21
N PRO A 228 12.62 14.41 27.89
CA PRO A 228 12.08 14.05 26.59
C PRO A 228 12.81 14.80 25.48
N THR A 229 13.15 14.09 24.41
CA THR A 229 13.67 14.69 23.15
C THR A 229 12.65 14.57 22.03
N ILE A 230 11.63 13.72 22.23
CA ILE A 230 10.46 13.59 21.36
C ILE A 230 9.24 13.38 22.26
N VAL A 231 8.21 14.19 22.08
CA VAL A 231 6.91 14.06 22.73
C VAL A 231 5.89 13.69 21.67
N GLY A 232 5.43 12.44 21.73
CA GLY A 232 4.45 11.91 20.81
C GLY A 232 3.02 12.23 21.21
N LEU A 233 2.20 12.59 20.24
CA LEU A 233 0.79 12.92 20.42
C LEU A 233 -0.12 11.88 19.78
N ARG A 234 -1.36 11.81 20.26
CA ARG A 234 -2.39 10.91 19.72
C ARG A 234 -2.90 11.42 18.38
N GLU A 235 -3.16 10.51 17.45
CA GLU A 235 -3.93 10.80 16.23
C GLU A 235 -5.40 10.39 16.39
N HIS A 236 -6.31 11.16 15.77
CA HIS A 236 -7.71 10.81 15.62
C HIS A 236 -8.08 10.67 14.14
N ILE A 237 -8.49 9.48 13.72
CA ILE A 237 -8.85 9.20 12.32
C ILE A 237 -10.26 9.69 12.02
N PHE A 238 -10.38 10.90 11.46
CA PHE A 238 -11.69 11.52 11.18
C PHE A 238 -12.40 10.95 9.94
N THR A 239 -11.76 10.09 9.16
CA THR A 239 -12.37 9.42 8.00
C THR A 239 -13.01 8.08 8.34
N GLY A 240 -12.95 7.62 9.60
CA GLY A 240 -13.41 6.30 10.02
C GLY A 240 -14.91 6.02 9.80
N SER A 241 -15.74 7.04 9.66
CA SER A 241 -17.20 6.92 9.46
C SER A 241 -17.63 6.71 8.00
N VAL A 242 -16.69 6.76 7.05
CA VAL A 242 -16.98 6.75 5.60
C VAL A 242 -17.35 5.36 5.08
N SER A 243 -16.65 4.31 5.54
CA SER A 243 -16.84 2.93 5.08
C SER A 243 -16.50 1.92 6.19
N SER A 244 -16.88 0.65 6.01
CA SER A 244 -16.52 -0.42 6.95
C SER A 244 -15.01 -0.67 7.01
N LEU A 245 -14.32 -0.56 5.88
CA LEU A 245 -12.85 -0.56 5.83
C LEU A 245 -12.27 0.65 6.57
N ALA A 246 -12.90 1.83 6.45
CA ALA A 246 -12.49 3.03 7.18
C ALA A 246 -12.58 2.82 8.67
N TRP A 247 -13.70 2.24 9.09
CA TRP A 247 -14.00 1.97 10.47
C TRP A 247 -13.00 0.97 11.06
N PHE A 248 -12.74 -0.14 10.36
CA PHE A 248 -11.74 -1.11 10.78
C PHE A 248 -10.34 -0.49 10.91
N MET A 249 -9.88 0.24 9.89
CA MET A 249 -8.58 0.90 9.91
C MET A 249 -8.49 1.96 11.00
N SER A 250 -9.56 2.71 11.23
CA SER A 250 -9.65 3.68 12.33
C SER A 250 -9.52 3.01 13.69
N ASN A 251 -10.15 1.86 13.90
CA ASN A 251 -10.03 1.09 15.14
C ASN A 251 -8.63 0.49 15.33
N GLN A 252 -8.05 -0.09 14.28
CA GLN A 252 -6.67 -0.59 14.30
C GLN A 252 -5.69 0.53 14.68
N GLU A 253 -5.80 1.69 14.03
CA GLU A 253 -4.95 2.84 14.30
C GLU A 253 -5.20 3.38 15.71
N THR A 254 -6.47 3.51 16.13
CA THR A 254 -6.84 3.97 17.49
C THR A 254 -6.19 3.08 18.56
N SER A 255 -6.20 1.76 18.38
CA SER A 255 -5.50 0.83 19.28
C SER A 255 -3.99 1.08 19.29
N PHE A 256 -3.38 1.33 18.13
CA PHE A 256 -1.95 1.61 18.04
C PHE A 256 -1.59 2.93 18.72
N VAL A 257 -2.28 4.03 18.40
CA VAL A 257 -1.98 5.40 18.87
C VAL A 257 -2.43 5.70 20.30
N THR A 258 -3.02 4.72 20.99
CA THR A 258 -3.39 4.83 22.41
C THR A 258 -2.66 3.77 23.22
N ILE A 259 -3.29 2.62 23.47
CA ILE A 259 -2.75 1.54 24.31
C ILE A 259 -1.39 1.05 23.79
N GLY A 260 -1.21 0.94 22.47
CA GLY A 260 0.06 0.58 21.84
C GLY A 260 1.18 1.56 22.19
N GLN A 261 1.02 2.84 21.81
CA GLN A 261 2.00 3.89 22.07
C GLN A 261 2.26 4.10 23.57
N ARG A 262 1.24 3.98 24.41
CA ARG A 262 1.36 4.07 25.87
C ARG A 262 2.31 3.00 26.40
N ILE A 263 2.06 1.74 26.07
CA ILE A 263 2.87 0.61 26.53
C ILE A 263 4.30 0.71 25.96
N LEU A 264 4.45 1.05 24.69
CA LEU A 264 5.74 1.27 24.05
C LEU A 264 6.56 2.36 24.76
N ALA A 265 5.92 3.46 25.19
CA ALA A 265 6.58 4.57 25.86
C ALA A 265 6.84 4.30 27.35
N ASN A 266 5.93 3.60 28.02
CA ASN A 266 6.04 3.23 29.43
C ASN A 266 5.14 2.00 29.74
N PRO A 267 5.68 0.88 30.25
CA PRO A 267 7.03 0.71 30.79
C PRO A 267 8.10 0.27 29.77
N LEU A 268 7.75 -0.08 28.53
CA LEU A 268 8.69 -0.80 27.66
C LEU A 268 9.86 0.06 27.14
N LYS A 269 9.72 1.38 27.12
CA LYS A 269 10.76 2.33 26.65
C LYS A 269 11.31 1.99 25.25
N VAL A 270 10.47 1.51 24.35
CA VAL A 270 10.81 1.19 22.95
C VAL A 270 9.89 1.92 21.96
N ARG A 271 9.30 3.03 22.40
CA ARG A 271 8.59 3.96 21.52
C ARG A 271 9.58 4.75 20.68
N PHE A 272 9.32 4.86 19.39
CA PHE A 272 10.08 5.69 18.46
C PHE A 272 9.17 6.72 17.78
N HIS A 273 9.71 7.45 16.81
CA HIS A 273 8.92 8.34 15.96
C HIS A 273 8.32 7.55 14.79
N TYR A 274 7.01 7.58 14.61
CA TYR A 274 6.32 6.79 13.58
C TYR A 274 5.68 7.68 12.51
N GLY A 275 6.21 8.88 12.27
CA GLY A 275 5.59 9.87 11.36
C GLY A 275 4.29 10.48 11.91
N HIS A 276 4.03 10.28 13.20
CA HIS A 276 2.93 10.86 13.97
C HIS A 276 3.20 12.36 14.24
N PRO A 277 2.23 13.13 14.77
CA PRO A 277 2.38 14.57 15.00
C PRO A 277 3.23 14.85 16.25
N ASP A 278 4.38 14.20 16.32
CA ASP A 278 5.35 14.31 17.40
C ASP A 278 6.00 15.69 17.38
N VAL A 279 6.26 16.20 18.57
CA VAL A 279 7.06 17.41 18.79
C VAL A 279 8.47 16.95 19.18
N PHE A 280 9.49 17.61 18.61
CA PHE A 280 10.90 17.31 18.79
C PHE A 280 11.60 18.46 19.51
N ASP A 281 12.56 18.12 20.39
CA ASP A 281 13.63 19.05 20.75
C ASP A 281 14.53 19.25 19.54
N ARG A 282 14.35 20.37 18.85
CA ARG A 282 15.05 20.63 17.58
C ARG A 282 16.55 20.76 17.80
N ILE A 283 17.00 21.36 18.90
CA ILE A 283 18.43 21.56 19.18
C ILE A 283 19.12 20.20 19.31
N PHE A 284 18.48 19.27 20.02
CA PHE A 284 18.96 17.90 20.14
C PHE A 284 19.06 17.21 18.77
N HIS A 285 18.01 17.28 17.97
CA HIS A 285 17.91 16.50 16.72
C HIS A 285 18.73 17.08 15.56
N LEU A 286 18.78 18.41 15.39
CA LEU A 286 19.56 19.04 14.31
C LEU A 286 21.05 18.75 14.41
N THR A 287 21.58 18.69 15.62
CA THR A 287 23.00 18.40 15.87
C THR A 287 23.32 16.91 15.81
N ARG A 288 22.31 16.03 15.66
CA ARG A 288 22.47 14.58 15.78
C ARG A 288 22.01 13.78 14.57
N GLY A 289 21.42 14.38 13.54
CA GLY A 289 21.03 13.67 12.32
C GLY A 289 19.64 14.03 11.77
N GLY A 290 18.99 15.05 12.34
CA GLY A 290 17.71 15.55 11.86
C GLY A 290 16.51 14.73 12.34
N VAL A 291 15.35 14.98 11.72
CA VAL A 291 14.05 14.38 12.09
C VAL A 291 13.65 13.20 11.22
N SER A 292 14.34 12.97 10.11
CA SER A 292 14.17 11.81 9.24
C SER A 292 15.47 11.43 8.54
N LYS A 293 15.58 10.17 8.14
CA LYS A 293 16.77 9.64 7.48
C LYS A 293 16.53 9.44 5.99
N ALA A 294 17.02 10.37 5.18
CA ALA A 294 16.98 10.27 3.72
C ALA A 294 17.88 9.13 3.21
N SER A 295 17.29 8.15 2.53
CA SER A 295 18.03 7.20 1.70
C SER A 295 17.11 6.51 0.70
N LYS A 296 17.39 6.72 -0.57
CA LYS A 296 16.67 6.06 -1.67
C LYS A 296 16.83 4.54 -1.53
N THR A 297 15.72 3.79 -1.61
CA THR A 297 15.67 2.30 -1.59
C THR A 297 16.19 1.56 -0.35
N ILE A 298 16.62 2.24 0.72
CA ILE A 298 17.20 1.58 1.92
C ILE A 298 16.44 1.95 3.21
N ASN A 299 15.94 3.18 3.33
CA ASN A 299 15.23 3.63 4.53
C ASN A 299 13.80 4.05 4.16
N LEU A 300 12.96 3.10 3.77
CA LEU A 300 11.56 3.36 3.39
C LEU A 300 10.70 3.82 4.57
N SER A 301 11.09 3.47 5.79
CA SER A 301 10.53 4.00 7.05
C SER A 301 11.48 5.03 7.64
N GLU A 302 11.69 6.13 6.93
CA GLU A 302 12.63 7.20 7.26
C GLU A 302 12.42 7.82 8.64
N ASP A 303 11.16 7.90 9.07
CA ASP A 303 10.73 8.58 10.30
C ASP A 303 11.25 7.85 11.55
N ILE A 304 11.25 6.50 11.56
CA ILE A 304 11.62 5.70 12.74
C ILE A 304 13.07 5.88 13.17
N PHE A 305 13.94 6.23 12.21
CA PHE A 305 15.35 6.40 12.46
C PHE A 305 15.65 7.61 13.36
N SER A 306 14.81 8.65 13.39
CA SER A 306 14.98 9.74 14.35
C SER A 306 14.70 9.28 15.78
N GLY A 307 13.74 8.37 15.97
CA GLY A 307 13.50 7.70 17.25
C GLY A 307 14.66 6.78 17.67
N PHE A 308 15.20 6.00 16.72
CA PHE A 308 16.39 5.17 16.98
C PHE A 308 17.58 6.02 17.41
N ASN A 309 17.84 7.11 16.68
CA ASN A 309 18.94 8.02 16.96
C ASN A 309 18.75 8.73 18.30
N SER A 310 17.55 9.21 18.61
CA SER A 310 17.20 9.75 19.94
C SER A 310 17.61 8.77 21.03
N THR A 311 17.12 7.52 20.95
CA THR A 311 17.42 6.49 21.95
C THR A 311 18.91 6.16 22.04
N LEU A 312 19.60 6.01 20.89
CA LEU A 312 21.04 5.73 20.83
C LEU A 312 21.89 6.86 21.42
N ARG A 313 21.38 8.09 21.43
CA ARG A 313 22.07 9.28 21.94
C ARG A 313 21.64 9.67 23.37
N GLY A 314 20.90 8.78 24.06
CA GLY A 314 20.43 9.01 25.43
C GLY A 314 19.16 9.86 25.52
N GLY A 315 18.54 10.21 24.39
CA GLY A 315 17.24 10.87 24.37
C GLY A 315 16.13 9.94 24.83
N ASN A 316 15.07 10.53 25.40
CA ASN A 316 13.87 9.82 25.82
C ASN A 316 12.71 10.18 24.89
N VAL A 317 11.93 9.17 24.49
CA VAL A 317 10.79 9.31 23.59
C VAL A 317 9.52 8.96 24.36
N VAL A 318 8.64 9.93 24.56
CA VAL A 318 7.43 9.79 25.41
C VAL A 318 6.15 9.92 24.59
N HIS A 319 5.01 9.55 25.18
CA HIS A 319 3.71 9.67 24.55
C HIS A 319 2.70 10.31 25.50
N LYS A 320 1.86 11.21 24.98
CA LYS A 320 0.82 11.95 25.72
C LYS A 320 -0.48 11.96 24.92
N GLU A 321 -1.59 11.78 25.63
CA GLU A 321 -2.92 11.59 25.04
C GLU A 321 -3.91 12.71 25.39
N TYR A 322 -3.52 13.70 26.21
CA TYR A 322 -4.40 14.83 26.55
C TYR A 322 -4.64 15.79 25.38
N MET A 323 -3.77 15.74 24.37
CA MET A 323 -3.88 16.46 23.11
C MET A 323 -3.91 15.45 21.96
N GLN A 324 -4.72 15.74 20.95
CA GLN A 324 -4.83 14.93 19.74
C GLN A 324 -4.84 15.77 18.47
N VAL A 325 -4.39 15.17 17.38
CA VAL A 325 -4.37 15.79 16.05
C VAL A 325 -5.21 14.92 15.11
N GLY A 326 -6.06 15.54 14.31
CA GLY A 326 -6.86 14.84 13.31
C GLY A 326 -5.98 14.26 12.21
N LYS A 327 -6.33 13.07 11.69
CA LYS A 327 -5.64 12.42 10.58
C LYS A 327 -6.65 11.89 9.57
N GLY A 328 -6.47 12.30 8.32
CA GLY A 328 -7.21 11.72 7.19
C GLY A 328 -6.58 10.42 6.74
N ARG A 329 -7.40 9.38 6.55
CA ARG A 329 -6.96 8.13 5.92
C ARG A 329 -7.90 7.76 4.77
N ASP A 330 -7.33 7.55 3.58
CA ASP A 330 -8.01 6.85 2.49
C ASP A 330 -7.90 5.35 2.73
N VAL A 331 -9.03 4.69 2.80
CA VAL A 331 -9.19 3.32 3.32
C VAL A 331 -9.92 2.42 2.32
N GLY A 332 -9.65 2.60 1.03
CA GLY A 332 -9.90 1.55 0.05
C GLY A 332 -8.94 0.39 0.26
N MET A 333 -9.32 -0.81 -0.17
CA MET A 333 -8.50 -2.02 0.04
C MET A 333 -7.09 -1.87 -0.56
N ASN A 334 -6.96 -1.20 -1.72
CA ASN A 334 -5.68 -0.95 -2.37
C ASN A 334 -4.80 0.02 -1.56
N GLN A 335 -5.36 1.09 -1.02
CA GLN A 335 -4.61 2.02 -0.18
C GLN A 335 -4.10 1.34 1.09
N ILE A 336 -4.94 0.50 1.71
CA ILE A 336 -4.58 -0.30 2.90
C ILE A 336 -3.45 -1.28 2.58
N SER A 337 -3.58 -2.04 1.50
CA SER A 337 -2.58 -3.04 1.11
C SER A 337 -1.24 -2.39 0.73
N LEU A 338 -1.24 -1.23 0.06
CA LEU A 338 -0.01 -0.46 -0.20
C LEU A 338 0.63 0.08 1.09
N PHE A 339 -0.18 0.54 2.04
CA PHE A 339 0.32 0.97 3.35
C PHE A 339 0.99 -0.20 4.08
N GLU A 340 0.32 -1.35 4.18
CA GLU A 340 0.88 -2.55 4.83
C GLU A 340 2.13 -3.07 4.12
N ALA A 341 2.17 -2.99 2.78
CA ALA A 341 3.36 -3.30 1.99
C ALA A 341 4.53 -2.34 2.33
N LYS A 342 4.26 -1.03 2.45
CA LYS A 342 5.28 -0.03 2.84
C LYS A 342 5.85 -0.36 4.21
N VAL A 343 5.01 -0.63 5.20
CA VAL A 343 5.46 -0.89 6.58
C VAL A 343 6.22 -2.22 6.66
N ALA A 344 5.77 -3.26 5.98
CA ALA A 344 6.46 -4.56 5.93
C ALA A 344 7.84 -4.46 5.27
N ASN A 345 7.93 -3.75 4.14
CA ASN A 345 9.21 -3.47 3.48
C ASN A 345 10.16 -2.69 4.39
N GLY A 346 9.68 -1.61 5.02
CA GLY A 346 10.51 -0.81 5.91
C GLY A 346 11.01 -1.58 7.14
N ASN A 347 10.23 -2.51 7.68
CA ASN A 347 10.69 -3.38 8.77
C ASN A 347 11.70 -4.44 8.31
N ALA A 348 11.57 -4.95 7.08
CA ALA A 348 12.59 -5.82 6.50
C ALA A 348 13.93 -5.08 6.34
N GLU A 349 13.91 -3.84 5.86
CA GLU A 349 15.12 -3.00 5.78
C GLU A 349 15.72 -2.69 7.16
N GLN A 350 14.87 -2.38 8.15
CA GLN A 350 15.32 -2.17 9.54
C GLN A 350 16.06 -3.39 10.09
N THR A 351 15.65 -4.61 9.72
CA THR A 351 16.29 -5.87 10.12
C THR A 351 17.78 -5.89 9.74
N PHE A 352 18.15 -5.31 8.60
CA PHE A 352 19.54 -5.22 8.13
C PHE A 352 20.25 -3.94 8.55
N SER A 353 19.56 -3.03 9.24
CA SER A 353 20.12 -1.72 9.56
C SER A 353 21.17 -1.79 10.68
N ARG A 354 22.22 -0.98 10.53
CA ARG A 354 23.23 -0.79 11.59
C ARG A 354 22.62 -0.17 12.86
N ASP A 355 21.52 0.56 12.71
CA ASP A 355 20.86 1.24 13.83
C ASP A 355 20.15 0.22 14.74
N VAL A 356 19.47 -0.78 14.17
CA VAL A 356 18.92 -1.91 14.95
C VAL A 356 20.02 -2.72 15.61
N TYR A 357 21.13 -2.99 14.91
CA TYR A 357 22.29 -3.67 15.53
C TYR A 357 22.87 -2.88 16.73
N ARG A 358 22.96 -1.55 16.64
CA ARG A 358 23.41 -0.70 17.74
C ARG A 358 22.42 -0.65 18.89
N LEU A 359 21.12 -0.60 18.59
CA LEU A 359 20.06 -0.67 19.60
C LEU A 359 20.12 -2.00 20.36
N GLY A 360 20.25 -3.11 19.65
CA GLY A 360 20.37 -4.44 20.26
C GLY A 360 21.57 -4.59 21.20
N ARG A 361 22.68 -3.86 20.97
CA ARG A 361 23.82 -3.84 21.89
C ARG A 361 23.64 -2.94 23.12
N ARG A 362 22.62 -2.07 23.13
CA ARG A 362 22.35 -1.12 24.23
C ARG A 362 21.08 -1.44 25.01
N PHE A 363 20.15 -2.18 24.43
CA PHE A 363 18.96 -2.64 25.13
C PHE A 363 19.31 -3.77 26.08
N ASP A 364 18.72 -3.72 27.27
CA ASP A 364 18.60 -4.88 28.13
C ASP A 364 17.69 -5.95 27.49
N PHE A 365 17.67 -7.13 28.07
CA PHE A 365 16.89 -8.27 27.57
C PHE A 365 15.41 -7.91 27.35
N PHE A 366 14.76 -7.21 28.28
CA PHE A 366 13.33 -6.91 28.20
C PHE A 366 13.03 -5.87 27.14
N ARG A 367 13.84 -4.82 27.01
CA ARG A 367 13.71 -3.83 25.93
C ARG A 367 14.02 -4.45 24.58
N MET A 368 15.00 -5.35 24.48
CA MET A 368 15.29 -6.07 23.25
C MET A 368 14.15 -6.99 22.84
N LEU A 369 13.58 -7.75 23.79
CA LEU A 369 12.43 -8.62 23.56
C LEU A 369 11.21 -7.80 23.12
N SER A 370 10.96 -6.68 23.81
CA SER A 370 9.89 -5.74 23.48
C SER A 370 10.05 -5.20 22.07
N PHE A 371 11.25 -4.68 21.76
CA PHE A 371 11.60 -4.18 20.43
C PHE A 371 11.35 -5.23 19.35
N TYR A 372 11.81 -6.48 19.58
CA TYR A 372 11.61 -7.58 18.65
C TYR A 372 10.13 -7.79 18.35
N PHE A 373 9.29 -8.01 19.36
CA PHE A 373 7.87 -8.31 19.14
C PHE A 373 7.06 -7.12 18.62
N THR A 374 7.47 -5.88 18.87
CA THR A 374 6.74 -4.69 18.42
C THR A 374 7.21 -4.14 17.08
N THR A 375 8.33 -4.62 16.56
CA THR A 375 8.90 -4.19 15.27
C THR A 375 9.20 -5.39 14.38
N VAL A 376 10.47 -5.72 14.17
CA VAL A 376 10.98 -6.71 13.21
C VAL A 376 10.39 -8.10 13.41
N GLY A 377 10.28 -8.55 14.66
CA GLY A 377 9.80 -9.89 15.04
C GLY A 377 8.34 -10.14 14.70
N PHE A 378 7.49 -9.11 14.71
CA PHE A 378 6.09 -9.23 14.28
C PHE A 378 5.98 -9.62 12.80
N TYR A 379 6.75 -8.95 11.93
CA TYR A 379 6.74 -9.22 10.49
C TYR A 379 7.44 -10.53 10.15
N PHE A 380 8.54 -10.85 10.86
CA PHE A 380 9.18 -12.16 10.76
C PHE A 380 8.21 -13.29 11.15
N SER A 381 7.52 -13.17 12.28
CA SER A 381 6.53 -14.16 12.73
C SER A 381 5.36 -14.29 11.76
N SER A 382 4.91 -13.18 11.17
CA SER A 382 3.89 -13.19 10.10
C SER A 382 4.35 -13.97 8.88
N MET A 383 5.60 -13.77 8.46
CA MET A 383 6.21 -14.53 7.36
C MET A 383 6.30 -16.02 7.69
N VAL A 384 6.81 -16.38 8.88
CA VAL A 384 6.91 -17.77 9.35
C VAL A 384 5.54 -18.44 9.43
N THR A 385 4.50 -17.72 9.85
CA THR A 385 3.13 -18.22 9.90
C THR A 385 2.64 -18.61 8.51
N VAL A 386 2.83 -17.74 7.52
CA VAL A 386 2.47 -18.05 6.12
C VAL A 386 3.31 -19.20 5.57
N LEU A 387 4.61 -19.24 5.84
CA LEU A 387 5.48 -20.36 5.43
C LEU A 387 5.04 -21.69 6.05
N THR A 388 4.58 -21.67 7.30
CA THR A 388 4.10 -22.88 8.00
C THR A 388 2.87 -23.46 7.31
N VAL A 389 1.96 -22.62 6.79
CA VAL A 389 0.81 -23.09 5.98
C VAL A 389 1.29 -23.85 4.74
N TYR A 390 2.30 -23.33 4.04
CA TYR A 390 2.88 -24.01 2.88
C TYR A 390 3.58 -25.31 3.25
N VAL A 391 4.44 -25.29 4.29
CA VAL A 391 5.14 -26.49 4.77
C VAL A 391 4.13 -27.56 5.21
N PHE A 392 3.06 -27.17 5.88
CA PHE A 392 1.99 -28.08 6.28
C PHE A 392 1.30 -28.72 5.07
N LEU A 393 0.86 -27.94 4.08
CA LEU A 393 0.13 -28.47 2.92
C LEU A 393 1.02 -29.29 1.98
N TYR A 394 2.25 -28.84 1.71
CA TYR A 394 3.21 -29.63 0.93
C TYR A 394 3.64 -30.89 1.69
N GLY A 395 3.88 -30.79 3.00
CA GLY A 395 4.18 -31.95 3.84
C GLY A 395 3.06 -32.98 3.80
N ARG A 396 1.80 -32.55 3.98
CA ARG A 396 0.62 -33.41 3.83
C ARG A 396 0.54 -34.05 2.46
N LEU A 397 0.73 -33.27 1.40
CA LEU A 397 0.77 -33.81 0.05
C LEU A 397 1.83 -34.90 -0.09
N TYR A 398 3.06 -34.68 0.36
CA TYR A 398 4.12 -35.69 0.24
C TYR A 398 3.83 -36.95 1.07
N LEU A 399 3.15 -36.83 2.22
CA LEU A 399 2.69 -37.99 2.99
C LEU A 399 1.62 -38.79 2.24
N VAL A 400 0.68 -38.12 1.57
CA VAL A 400 -0.33 -38.77 0.71
C VAL A 400 0.34 -39.47 -0.46
N MET A 401 1.17 -38.74 -1.22
CA MET A 401 1.78 -39.25 -2.45
C MET A 401 2.81 -40.35 -2.20
N SER A 402 3.43 -40.40 -1.02
CA SER A 402 4.33 -41.52 -0.66
C SER A 402 3.58 -42.77 -0.19
N GLY A 403 2.26 -42.68 0.07
CA GLY A 403 1.49 -43.74 0.71
C GLY A 403 1.79 -43.89 2.22
N LEU A 404 2.68 -43.07 2.79
CA LEU A 404 3.02 -43.12 4.21
C LEU A 404 1.83 -42.74 5.08
N GLU A 405 1.01 -41.77 4.66
CA GLU A 405 -0.22 -41.41 5.38
C GLU A 405 -1.16 -42.62 5.51
N LYS A 406 -1.36 -43.36 4.43
CA LYS A 406 -2.16 -44.60 4.44
C LYS A 406 -1.58 -45.62 5.42
N SER A 407 -0.26 -45.85 5.38
CA SER A 407 0.41 -46.80 6.27
C SER A 407 0.33 -46.40 7.77
N ILE A 408 0.41 -45.11 8.09
CA ILE A 408 0.25 -44.60 9.46
C ILE A 408 -1.17 -44.85 9.97
N LEU A 409 -2.18 -44.66 9.11
CA LEU A 409 -3.58 -44.75 9.50
C LEU A 409 -4.13 -46.17 9.53
N GLU A 410 -3.53 -47.09 8.78
CA GLU A 410 -3.84 -48.52 8.87
C GLU A 410 -3.24 -49.15 10.15
N ASN A 411 -2.43 -48.41 10.93
CA ASN A 411 -1.88 -48.87 12.19
C ASN A 411 -2.93 -48.81 13.32
N PRO A 412 -3.37 -49.96 13.87
CA PRO A 412 -4.48 -50.02 14.82
C PRO A 412 -4.22 -49.30 16.15
N THR A 413 -2.96 -49.06 16.53
CA THR A 413 -2.60 -48.29 17.75
C THR A 413 -2.87 -46.79 17.64
N ILE A 414 -2.86 -46.25 16.42
CA ILE A 414 -3.06 -44.81 16.15
C ILE A 414 -4.56 -44.50 15.97
N VAL A 415 -5.30 -45.40 15.30
CA VAL A 415 -6.74 -45.26 15.04
C VAL A 415 -7.56 -45.12 16.34
N GLN A 416 -7.15 -45.78 17.43
CA GLN A 416 -7.84 -45.68 18.72
C GLN A 416 -7.64 -44.33 19.44
N ASN A 417 -6.64 -43.52 19.04
CA ASN A 417 -6.22 -42.29 19.73
C ASN A 417 -6.26 -41.02 18.84
N ILE A 418 -7.13 -40.95 17.83
CA ILE A 418 -7.24 -39.80 16.90
C ILE A 418 -7.97 -38.57 17.49
N LYS A 419 -8.81 -38.75 18.52
CA LYS A 419 -9.62 -37.66 19.13
C LYS A 419 -8.84 -36.43 19.60
N PRO A 420 -7.65 -36.54 20.22
CA PRO A 420 -6.83 -35.38 20.59
C PRO A 420 -6.32 -34.60 19.37
N LEU A 421 -5.98 -35.30 18.28
CA LEU A 421 -5.53 -34.68 17.03
C LEU A 421 -6.67 -33.95 16.33
N GLU A 422 -7.87 -34.54 16.29
CA GLU A 422 -9.08 -33.87 15.79
C GLU A 422 -9.44 -32.64 16.63
N SER A 423 -9.32 -32.72 17.95
CA SER A 423 -9.60 -31.61 18.88
C SER A 423 -8.59 -30.46 18.73
N ALA A 424 -7.31 -30.77 18.54
CA ALA A 424 -6.27 -29.77 18.26
C ALA A 424 -6.53 -29.07 16.92
N LEU A 425 -6.86 -29.82 15.86
CA LEU A 425 -7.21 -29.26 14.54
C LEU A 425 -8.51 -28.45 14.57
N ALA A 426 -9.52 -28.88 15.35
CA ALA A 426 -10.76 -28.14 15.59
C ALA A 426 -10.49 -26.77 16.23
N SER A 427 -9.63 -26.72 17.25
CA SER A 427 -9.29 -25.48 17.95
C SER A 427 -8.59 -24.47 17.04
N GLN A 428 -7.77 -24.94 16.10
CA GLN A 428 -7.09 -24.12 15.09
C GLN A 428 -8.09 -23.51 14.09
N SER A 429 -9.06 -24.29 13.62
CA SER A 429 -10.08 -23.84 12.66
C SER A 429 -11.02 -22.76 13.23
N VAL A 430 -11.36 -22.85 14.52
CA VAL A 430 -12.24 -21.87 15.20
C VAL A 430 -11.58 -20.50 15.33
N PHE A 431 -10.27 -20.43 15.61
CA PHE A 431 -9.54 -19.17 15.73
C PHE A 431 -9.39 -18.41 14.39
N GLN A 432 -9.43 -19.14 13.26
CA GLN A 432 -9.20 -18.57 11.93
C GLN A 432 -10.46 -17.96 11.27
N LEU A 433 -11.67 -18.33 11.74
CA LEU A 433 -12.96 -17.93 11.17
C LEU A 433 -13.28 -16.42 11.27
N GLY A 434 -12.63 -15.67 12.17
CA GLY A 434 -12.93 -14.25 12.42
C GLY A 434 -12.18 -13.23 11.57
N LEU A 435 -11.41 -13.64 10.55
CA LEU A 435 -10.29 -12.85 10.04
C LEU A 435 -10.28 -12.55 8.53
N LEU A 436 -11.45 -12.47 7.87
CA LEU A 436 -11.52 -12.24 6.41
C LEU A 436 -10.69 -11.04 5.91
N LEU A 437 -10.57 -9.98 6.73
CA LEU A 437 -9.73 -8.82 6.43
C LEU A 437 -8.26 -8.97 6.88
N VAL A 438 -8.02 -9.71 7.96
CA VAL A 438 -6.69 -9.89 8.56
C VAL A 438 -5.85 -10.91 7.77
N LEU A 439 -6.48 -11.94 7.19
CA LEU A 439 -5.78 -12.97 6.41
C LEU A 439 -5.11 -12.41 5.14
N PRO A 440 -5.78 -11.56 4.31
CA PRO A 440 -5.10 -10.85 3.23
C PRO A 440 -3.99 -9.93 3.73
N MET A 441 -4.22 -9.16 4.80
CA MET A 441 -3.20 -8.27 5.37
C MET A 441 -1.94 -9.03 5.82
N LEU A 442 -2.10 -10.20 6.44
CA LEU A 442 -0.99 -11.08 6.80
C LEU A 442 -0.23 -11.56 5.56
N GLY A 443 -0.96 -11.90 4.49
CA GLY A 443 -0.40 -12.26 3.18
C GLY A 443 0.46 -11.15 2.57
N THR A 444 -0.04 -9.90 2.58
CA THR A 444 0.71 -8.70 2.19
C THR A 444 2.00 -8.56 3.00
N LYS A 445 1.88 -8.56 4.34
CA LYS A 445 3.02 -8.40 5.26
C LYS A 445 4.10 -9.44 5.01
N ALA A 446 3.71 -10.72 4.97
CA ALA A 446 4.62 -11.83 4.72
C ALA A 446 5.29 -11.75 3.34
N HIS A 447 4.53 -11.40 2.28
CA HIS A 447 5.07 -11.29 0.93
C HIS A 447 6.15 -10.21 0.83
N TYR A 448 5.83 -8.98 1.22
CA TYR A 448 6.74 -7.84 1.06
C TYR A 448 7.92 -7.90 2.03
N TYR A 449 7.69 -8.36 3.27
CA TYR A 449 8.78 -8.60 4.21
C TYR A 449 9.75 -9.67 3.68
N GLY A 450 9.25 -10.86 3.31
CA GLY A 450 10.09 -11.95 2.80
C GLY A 450 10.84 -11.61 1.51
N ARG A 451 10.18 -10.91 0.57
CA ARG A 451 10.81 -10.43 -0.67
C ARG A 451 11.98 -9.50 -0.38
N THR A 452 11.79 -8.53 0.52
CA THR A 452 12.85 -7.58 0.88
C THR A 452 13.98 -8.25 1.67
N ILE A 453 13.67 -9.23 2.53
CA ILE A 453 14.70 -10.04 3.20
C ILE A 453 15.57 -10.80 2.19
N LEU A 454 14.95 -11.41 1.16
CA LEU A 454 15.67 -12.25 0.21
C LEU A 454 16.44 -11.46 -0.86
N HIS A 455 15.84 -10.36 -1.34
CA HIS A 455 16.31 -9.65 -2.53
C HIS A 455 16.76 -8.22 -2.25
N GLY A 456 16.36 -7.64 -1.12
CA GLY A 456 16.48 -6.21 -0.87
C GLY A 456 15.66 -5.37 -1.85
N GLY A 457 16.07 -4.11 -2.01
CA GLY A 457 15.54 -3.21 -3.03
C GLY A 457 14.06 -2.87 -2.82
N ALA A 458 13.65 -2.65 -1.58
CA ALA A 458 12.31 -2.17 -1.33
C ALA A 458 12.12 -0.81 -2.03
N LYS A 459 10.96 -0.65 -2.66
CA LYS A 459 10.62 0.56 -3.39
C LYS A 459 9.42 1.20 -2.75
N TYR A 460 9.47 2.51 -2.57
CA TYR A 460 8.28 3.28 -2.27
C TYR A 460 7.33 3.20 -3.47
N ARG A 461 6.12 2.69 -3.24
CA ARG A 461 5.00 2.83 -4.16
C ARG A 461 4.07 3.89 -3.55
N ALA A 462 3.89 4.99 -4.27
CA ALA A 462 3.04 6.06 -3.79
C ALA A 462 1.61 5.54 -3.54
N THR A 463 1.13 5.69 -2.32
CA THR A 463 -0.28 5.47 -2.01
C THR A 463 -1.07 6.62 -2.62
N GLY A 464 -1.78 6.37 -3.72
CA GLY A 464 -2.72 7.35 -4.28
C GLY A 464 -3.74 7.75 -3.22
N ARG A 465 -4.01 9.06 -3.10
CA ARG A 465 -5.03 9.60 -2.19
C ARG A 465 -6.33 9.83 -2.97
N GLY A 466 -7.04 8.74 -3.21
CA GLY A 466 -8.32 8.74 -3.92
C GLY A 466 -9.47 8.56 -2.94
N PHE A 467 -10.66 9.06 -3.30
CA PHE A 467 -11.84 8.81 -2.48
C PHE A 467 -12.20 7.32 -2.50
N VAL A 468 -12.55 6.77 -1.34
CA VAL A 468 -12.86 5.36 -1.04
C VAL A 468 -14.07 4.83 -1.83
N VAL A 469 -14.77 5.70 -2.53
CA VAL A 469 -16.01 5.44 -3.25
C VAL A 469 -15.79 5.02 -4.71
N PHE A 470 -14.56 5.12 -5.20
CA PHE A 470 -14.24 4.80 -6.60
C PHE A 470 -13.94 3.32 -6.78
N HIS A 471 -14.49 2.78 -7.86
CA HIS A 471 -14.18 1.46 -8.36
C HIS A 471 -12.75 1.41 -8.91
N ALA A 472 -11.93 0.50 -8.38
CA ALA A 472 -10.64 0.13 -8.95
C ALA A 472 -10.84 -0.91 -10.05
N LYS A 473 -10.27 -0.66 -11.24
CA LYS A 473 -10.41 -1.57 -12.39
C LYS A 473 -9.79 -2.94 -12.09
N PHE A 474 -10.32 -4.00 -12.70
CA PHE A 474 -9.76 -5.35 -12.60
C PHE A 474 -8.26 -5.40 -12.91
N ALA A 475 -7.78 -4.75 -13.98
CA ALA A 475 -6.36 -4.74 -14.34
C ALA A 475 -5.49 -4.09 -13.26
N GLU A 476 -6.00 -3.07 -12.56
CA GLU A 476 -5.30 -2.43 -11.45
C GLU A 476 -5.19 -3.38 -10.25
N ASN A 477 -6.31 -3.99 -9.83
CA ASN A 477 -6.32 -4.99 -8.76
C ASN A 477 -5.42 -6.19 -9.12
N TYR A 478 -5.47 -6.64 -10.37
CA TYR A 478 -4.65 -7.75 -10.85
C TYR A 478 -3.15 -7.46 -10.70
N ARG A 479 -2.69 -6.32 -11.19
CA ARG A 479 -1.27 -5.90 -11.06
C ARG A 479 -0.83 -5.81 -9.60
N MET A 480 -1.74 -5.41 -8.72
CA MET A 480 -1.46 -5.17 -7.31
C MET A 480 -1.42 -6.46 -6.48
N TYR A 481 -2.34 -7.40 -6.72
CA TYR A 481 -2.49 -8.62 -5.92
C TYR A 481 -1.94 -9.89 -6.58
N SER A 482 -1.54 -9.85 -7.87
CA SER A 482 -1.06 -11.03 -8.62
C SER A 482 -0.02 -11.83 -7.82
N ARG A 483 1.12 -11.22 -7.46
CA ARG A 483 2.23 -11.92 -6.78
C ARG A 483 2.04 -12.12 -5.27
N SER A 484 1.37 -11.18 -4.63
CA SER A 484 1.22 -11.16 -3.18
C SER A 484 0.12 -12.11 -2.70
N HIS A 485 -0.93 -12.31 -3.50
CA HIS A 485 -2.13 -13.07 -3.12
C HIS A 485 -2.58 -14.06 -4.18
N PHE A 486 -2.76 -13.66 -5.44
CA PHE A 486 -3.44 -14.51 -6.43
C PHE A 486 -2.65 -15.76 -6.78
N VAL A 487 -1.36 -15.63 -7.13
CA VAL A 487 -0.46 -16.78 -7.35
C VAL A 487 -0.50 -17.70 -6.13
N LYS A 488 -0.36 -17.11 -4.94
CA LYS A 488 -0.29 -17.86 -3.68
C LYS A 488 -1.59 -18.61 -3.37
N GLY A 489 -2.73 -17.94 -3.54
CA GLY A 489 -4.07 -18.49 -3.34
C GLY A 489 -4.38 -19.61 -4.33
N LEU A 490 -3.98 -19.45 -5.60
CA LEU A 490 -4.14 -20.50 -6.61
C LEU A 490 -3.23 -21.71 -6.36
N GLU A 491 -2.00 -21.49 -5.88
CA GLU A 491 -1.10 -22.57 -5.44
C GLU A 491 -1.73 -23.37 -4.28
N LEU A 492 -2.21 -22.67 -3.24
CA LEU A 492 -2.89 -23.31 -2.11
C LEU A 492 -4.18 -24.03 -2.54
N MET A 493 -4.98 -23.42 -3.42
CA MET A 493 -6.17 -24.03 -4.00
C MET A 493 -5.84 -25.35 -4.70
N MET A 494 -4.78 -25.36 -5.51
CA MET A 494 -4.35 -26.56 -6.23
C MET A 494 -3.91 -27.66 -5.26
N LEU A 495 -3.12 -27.32 -4.23
CA LEU A 495 -2.71 -28.26 -3.19
C LEU A 495 -3.92 -28.88 -2.48
N LEU A 496 -4.94 -28.09 -2.15
CA LEU A 496 -6.17 -28.58 -1.51
C LEU A 496 -6.98 -29.50 -2.43
N VAL A 497 -7.06 -29.19 -3.73
CA VAL A 497 -7.70 -30.05 -4.73
C VAL A 497 -6.97 -31.38 -4.83
N VAL A 498 -5.64 -31.37 -4.93
CA VAL A 498 -4.84 -32.60 -5.02
C VAL A 498 -4.96 -33.41 -3.74
N TYR A 499 -4.93 -32.76 -2.58
CA TYR A 499 -5.16 -33.41 -1.31
C TYR A 499 -6.54 -34.08 -1.23
N LYS A 500 -7.58 -33.46 -1.80
CA LYS A 500 -8.92 -34.06 -1.91
C LYS A 500 -8.96 -35.29 -2.82
N VAL A 501 -8.25 -35.22 -3.95
CA VAL A 501 -8.27 -36.27 -4.98
C VAL A 501 -7.47 -37.50 -4.54
N TYR A 502 -6.29 -37.30 -3.96
CA TYR A 502 -5.37 -38.39 -3.61
C TYR A 502 -5.41 -38.80 -2.13
N GLY A 503 -5.94 -37.95 -1.23
CA GLY A 503 -6.03 -38.24 0.21
C GLY A 503 -7.05 -39.33 0.54
N GLN A 504 -6.57 -40.51 0.97
CA GLN A 504 -7.42 -41.66 1.33
C GLN A 504 -8.12 -41.48 2.70
N THR A 505 -7.54 -40.66 3.58
CA THR A 505 -7.82 -40.53 5.02
C THR A 505 -9.21 -40.00 5.39
N TYR A 506 -9.84 -39.19 4.51
CA TYR A 506 -11.03 -38.41 4.87
C TYR A 506 -12.19 -38.60 3.89
N ARG A 507 -12.39 -39.83 3.39
CA ARG A 507 -13.50 -40.16 2.48
C ARG A 507 -14.89 -39.87 3.07
N SER A 508 -15.03 -39.73 4.40
CA SER A 508 -16.17 -39.01 4.97
C SER A 508 -16.01 -37.51 4.71
N SER A 509 -16.74 -36.98 3.72
CA SER A 509 -16.74 -35.58 3.27
C SER A 509 -16.68 -34.55 4.41
N ASN A 510 -17.36 -34.82 5.51
CA ASN A 510 -17.48 -33.91 6.66
C ASN A 510 -16.16 -33.66 7.40
N VAL A 511 -15.27 -34.65 7.53
CA VAL A 511 -13.99 -34.49 8.25
C VAL A 511 -12.95 -33.79 7.38
N TYR A 512 -12.88 -34.11 6.08
CA TYR A 512 -12.06 -33.36 5.12
C TYR A 512 -12.44 -31.89 5.12
N LEU A 513 -13.73 -31.59 5.02
CA LEU A 513 -14.24 -30.22 5.05
C LEU A 513 -13.86 -29.56 6.38
N PHE A 514 -14.08 -30.20 7.52
CA PHE A 514 -13.75 -29.64 8.82
C PHE A 514 -12.25 -29.26 8.98
N VAL A 515 -11.34 -30.12 8.49
CA VAL A 515 -9.88 -29.90 8.58
C VAL A 515 -9.38 -28.87 7.56
N THR A 516 -9.99 -28.81 6.37
CA THR A 516 -9.51 -27.95 5.28
C THR A 516 -10.30 -26.66 5.11
N PHE A 517 -11.44 -26.51 5.80
CA PHE A 517 -12.33 -25.35 5.66
C PHE A 517 -11.59 -24.04 5.88
N SER A 518 -10.73 -23.96 6.90
CA SER A 518 -9.97 -22.73 7.17
C SER A 518 -8.93 -22.41 6.08
N MET A 519 -8.36 -23.42 5.43
CA MET A 519 -7.46 -23.26 4.29
C MET A 519 -8.23 -22.82 3.03
N TRP A 520 -9.42 -23.38 2.80
CA TRP A 520 -10.33 -22.92 1.74
C TRP A 520 -10.79 -21.49 1.97
N PHE A 521 -11.06 -21.11 3.22
CA PHE A 521 -11.39 -19.74 3.60
C PHE A 521 -10.21 -18.78 3.37
N LEU A 522 -8.98 -19.20 3.69
CA LEU A 522 -7.75 -18.44 3.37
C LEU A 522 -7.61 -18.24 1.86
N VAL A 523 -7.79 -19.29 1.06
CA VAL A 523 -7.76 -19.23 -0.41
C VAL A 523 -8.81 -18.24 -0.92
N ALA A 524 -10.06 -18.37 -0.48
CA ALA A 524 -11.15 -17.48 -0.88
C ALA A 524 -10.86 -16.03 -0.49
N SER A 525 -10.31 -15.81 0.71
CA SER A 525 -9.92 -14.47 1.18
C SER A 525 -8.83 -13.86 0.31
N TRP A 526 -7.78 -14.60 -0.04
CA TRP A 526 -6.69 -14.10 -0.88
C TRP A 526 -7.12 -13.86 -2.33
N LEU A 527 -8.04 -14.65 -2.87
CA LEU A 527 -8.52 -14.49 -4.25
C LEU A 527 -9.58 -13.40 -4.39
N PHE A 528 -10.50 -13.27 -3.41
CA PHE A 528 -11.71 -12.46 -3.59
C PHE A 528 -11.85 -11.24 -2.70
N ALA A 529 -11.06 -11.09 -1.62
CA ALA A 529 -11.12 -9.89 -0.79
C ALA A 529 -10.88 -8.58 -1.59
N PRO A 530 -9.94 -8.51 -2.56
CA PRO A 530 -9.77 -7.31 -3.38
C PRO A 530 -11.02 -6.89 -4.16
N PHE A 531 -11.91 -7.84 -4.52
CA PHE A 531 -13.14 -7.55 -5.25
C PHE A 531 -14.31 -7.29 -4.30
N ILE A 532 -14.44 -8.05 -3.22
CA ILE A 532 -15.46 -7.84 -2.18
C ILE A 532 -15.35 -6.42 -1.61
N PHE A 533 -14.13 -5.94 -1.38
CA PHE A 533 -13.86 -4.63 -0.82
C PHE A 533 -13.63 -3.53 -1.88
N ASN A 534 -13.95 -3.79 -3.15
CA ASN A 534 -13.86 -2.82 -4.23
C ASN A 534 -15.28 -2.34 -4.62
N PRO A 535 -15.60 -1.05 -4.48
CA PRO A 535 -16.91 -0.52 -4.86
C PRO A 535 -17.30 -0.90 -6.30
N SER A 536 -18.57 -1.25 -6.51
CA SER A 536 -19.13 -1.61 -7.82
C SER A 536 -18.45 -2.78 -8.54
N ALA A 537 -17.66 -3.60 -7.84
CA ALA A 537 -16.96 -4.73 -8.46
C ALA A 537 -17.89 -5.83 -8.99
N PHE A 538 -19.12 -5.90 -8.46
CA PHE A 538 -20.14 -6.85 -8.92
C PHE A 538 -21.27 -6.16 -9.72
N GLU A 539 -21.01 -4.99 -10.32
CA GLU A 539 -21.90 -4.42 -11.33
C GLU A 539 -21.54 -5.00 -12.71
N TRP A 540 -22.54 -5.52 -13.43
CA TRP A 540 -22.34 -6.14 -14.74
C TRP A 540 -21.64 -5.20 -15.74
N GLU A 541 -22.12 -3.96 -15.85
CA GLU A 541 -21.54 -2.97 -16.77
C GLU A 541 -20.05 -2.68 -16.45
N LYS A 542 -19.71 -2.52 -15.17
CA LYS A 542 -18.32 -2.34 -14.73
C LYS A 542 -17.47 -3.56 -15.04
N THR A 543 -18.00 -4.75 -14.81
CA THR A 543 -17.29 -6.01 -15.08
C THR A 543 -16.98 -6.21 -16.57
N VAL A 544 -17.91 -5.84 -17.45
CA VAL A 544 -17.69 -5.87 -18.92
C VAL A 544 -16.62 -4.84 -19.35
N ASN A 545 -16.65 -3.65 -18.76
CA ASN A 545 -15.64 -2.62 -19.00
C ASN A 545 -14.25 -3.08 -18.52
N ASP A 546 -14.20 -3.70 -17.34
CA ASP A 546 -12.98 -4.28 -16.75
C ASP A 546 -12.40 -5.41 -17.60
N TRP A 547 -13.25 -6.29 -18.15
CA TRP A 547 -12.82 -7.32 -19.09
C TRP A 547 -12.17 -6.72 -20.33
N THR A 548 -12.75 -5.65 -20.87
CA THR A 548 -12.27 -4.98 -22.07
C THR A 548 -10.94 -4.27 -21.80
N ASP A 549 -10.84 -3.56 -20.68
CA ASP A 549 -9.61 -2.90 -20.22
C ASP A 549 -8.48 -3.91 -19.97
N TRP A 550 -8.76 -4.99 -19.25
CA TRP A 550 -7.79 -6.04 -18.96
C TRP A 550 -7.32 -6.78 -20.21
N LYS A 551 -8.23 -7.15 -21.14
CA LYS A 551 -7.84 -7.75 -22.42
C LYS A 551 -6.95 -6.81 -23.24
N THR A 552 -7.25 -5.53 -23.24
CA THR A 552 -6.45 -4.51 -23.94
C THR A 552 -5.06 -4.41 -23.32
N TRP A 553 -4.97 -4.34 -21.98
CA TRP A 553 -3.72 -4.33 -21.24
C TRP A 553 -2.86 -5.59 -21.48
N MET A 554 -3.47 -6.78 -21.52
CA MET A 554 -2.82 -8.05 -21.85
C MET A 554 -2.33 -8.13 -23.31
N GLY A 555 -3.03 -7.45 -24.22
CA GLY A 555 -2.73 -7.45 -25.66
C GLY A 555 -1.68 -6.43 -26.08
N ASN A 556 -1.60 -5.29 -25.39
CA ASN A 556 -0.68 -4.20 -25.70
C ASN A 556 0.78 -4.61 -25.48
N ARG A 557 1.63 -4.32 -26.47
CA ARG A 557 3.08 -4.50 -26.35
C ARG A 557 3.67 -3.45 -25.41
N GLY A 558 4.66 -3.88 -24.63
CA GLY A 558 5.45 -3.02 -23.77
C GLY A 558 6.72 -2.57 -24.47
N GLY A 559 7.56 -1.86 -23.71
CA GLY A 559 8.79 -1.29 -24.23
C GLY A 559 9.34 -0.24 -23.30
N ILE A 560 10.53 0.26 -23.62
CA ILE A 560 11.18 1.33 -22.85
C ILE A 560 10.28 2.56 -22.88
N GLY A 561 9.90 3.07 -21.70
CA GLY A 561 9.05 4.25 -21.54
C GLY A 561 7.53 4.01 -21.60
N ILE A 562 7.07 2.77 -21.85
CA ILE A 562 5.65 2.43 -21.75
C ILE A 562 5.29 2.13 -20.31
N ALA A 563 4.35 2.90 -19.77
CA ALA A 563 3.86 2.76 -18.39
C ALA A 563 3.21 1.38 -18.14
N GLU A 564 3.38 0.89 -16.91
CA GLU A 564 2.92 -0.43 -16.44
C GLU A 564 1.40 -0.60 -16.52
N ASP A 565 0.68 0.52 -16.46
CA ASP A 565 -0.76 0.55 -16.51
C ASP A 565 -1.32 0.29 -17.92
N ARG A 566 -0.50 0.51 -18.96
CA ARG A 566 -0.88 0.40 -20.37
C ARG A 566 -0.52 -0.94 -21.02
N SER A 567 0.46 -1.67 -20.48
CA SER A 567 0.90 -2.95 -21.03
C SER A 567 1.30 -3.97 -19.96
N TRP A 568 0.85 -5.21 -20.16
CA TRP A 568 1.28 -6.37 -19.36
C TRP A 568 2.79 -6.60 -19.43
N GLU A 569 3.44 -6.39 -20.58
CA GLU A 569 4.88 -6.62 -20.72
C GLU A 569 5.67 -5.65 -19.83
N SER A 570 5.32 -4.36 -19.84
CA SER A 570 5.97 -3.35 -19.00
C SER A 570 5.78 -3.65 -17.51
N TRP A 571 4.57 -4.03 -17.10
CA TRP A 571 4.31 -4.44 -15.71
C TRP A 571 5.09 -5.70 -15.33
N TRP A 572 5.07 -6.75 -16.16
CA TRP A 572 5.78 -8.01 -15.91
C TRP A 572 7.28 -7.78 -15.74
N GLU A 573 7.87 -6.92 -16.57
CA GLU A 573 9.28 -6.57 -16.48
C GLU A 573 9.63 -5.76 -15.24
N ASN A 574 8.75 -4.84 -14.79
CA ASN A 574 8.96 -4.10 -13.55
C ASN A 574 8.77 -4.97 -12.30
N GLU A 575 7.74 -5.82 -12.28
CA GLU A 575 7.39 -6.63 -11.11
C GLU A 575 8.55 -7.57 -10.71
N GLN A 576 9.23 -8.15 -11.70
CA GLN A 576 10.44 -8.96 -11.51
C GLN A 576 11.75 -8.16 -11.46
N GLY A 577 11.70 -6.83 -11.46
CA GLY A 577 12.88 -5.97 -11.51
C GLY A 577 13.84 -6.14 -10.33
N HIS A 578 13.31 -6.57 -9.19
CA HIS A 578 14.10 -6.88 -7.98
C HIS A 578 15.10 -8.02 -8.19
N LEU A 579 14.75 -9.02 -9.03
CA LEU A 579 15.60 -10.18 -9.30
C LEU A 579 16.93 -9.83 -9.98
N LYS A 580 17.01 -8.66 -10.63
CA LYS A 580 18.24 -8.16 -11.26
C LYS A 580 19.34 -7.92 -10.23
N TYR A 581 18.97 -7.53 -9.01
CA TYR A 581 19.90 -7.14 -7.94
C TYR A 581 20.07 -8.24 -6.88
N THR A 582 19.38 -9.37 -7.03
CA THR A 582 19.47 -10.51 -6.10
C THR A 582 20.88 -11.10 -6.06
N SER A 583 21.35 -11.33 -4.83
CA SER A 583 22.63 -11.99 -4.54
C SER A 583 22.69 -13.43 -5.05
N PHE A 584 23.89 -13.98 -5.21
CA PHE A 584 24.06 -15.39 -5.63
C PHE A 584 23.32 -16.37 -4.70
N ARG A 585 23.42 -16.18 -3.38
CA ARG A 585 22.71 -17.00 -2.38
C ARG A 585 21.18 -16.90 -2.54
N GLY A 586 20.67 -15.69 -2.78
CA GLY A 586 19.24 -15.48 -3.04
C GLY A 586 18.77 -16.21 -4.30
N ARG A 587 19.56 -16.21 -5.38
CA ARG A 587 19.24 -16.94 -6.61
C ARG A 587 19.20 -18.45 -6.40
N VAL A 588 20.17 -19.00 -5.66
CA VAL A 588 20.18 -20.43 -5.31
C VAL A 588 18.94 -20.80 -4.51
N LEU A 589 18.56 -19.98 -3.52
CA LEU A 589 17.37 -20.23 -2.71
C LEU A 589 16.08 -20.17 -3.54
N GLU A 590 15.94 -19.23 -4.47
CA GLU A 590 14.79 -19.17 -5.40
C GLU A 590 14.68 -20.43 -6.25
N ILE A 591 15.82 -20.93 -6.77
CA ILE A 591 15.84 -22.18 -7.55
C ILE A 591 15.40 -23.35 -6.66
N ILE A 592 15.96 -23.49 -5.46
CA ILE A 592 15.59 -24.55 -4.51
C ILE A 592 14.08 -24.50 -4.20
N LEU A 593 13.55 -23.30 -3.95
CA LEU A 593 12.12 -23.12 -3.71
C LEU A 593 11.30 -23.53 -4.94
N ALA A 594 11.73 -23.22 -6.16
CA ALA A 594 11.05 -23.60 -7.38
C ALA A 594 11.06 -25.13 -7.63
N LEU A 595 12.14 -25.84 -7.25
CA LEU A 595 12.26 -27.29 -7.42
C LEU A 595 11.12 -28.09 -6.74
N ARG A 596 10.47 -27.53 -5.70
CA ARG A 596 9.32 -28.16 -5.04
C ARG A 596 8.19 -28.53 -6.02
N PHE A 597 8.02 -27.74 -7.07
CA PHE A 597 7.01 -27.98 -8.10
C PHE A 597 7.36 -29.16 -9.01
N LEU A 598 8.65 -29.45 -9.19
CA LEU A 598 9.11 -30.62 -9.96
C LEU A 598 8.92 -31.91 -9.16
N ILE A 599 9.17 -31.86 -7.84
CA ILE A 599 8.87 -32.97 -6.92
C ILE A 599 7.37 -33.24 -6.89
N TYR A 600 6.57 -32.16 -6.84
CA TYR A 600 5.11 -32.25 -6.94
C TYR A 600 4.68 -32.94 -8.25
N GLN A 601 5.26 -32.58 -9.39
CA GLN A 601 4.98 -33.23 -10.68
C GLN A 601 5.32 -34.72 -10.66
N TYR A 602 6.49 -35.07 -10.13
CA TYR A 602 6.90 -36.46 -10.01
C TYR A 602 5.88 -37.28 -9.23
N GLY A 603 5.39 -36.75 -8.10
CA GLY A 603 4.34 -37.39 -7.31
C GLY A 603 3.09 -37.69 -8.15
N ILE A 604 2.58 -36.70 -8.89
CA ILE A 604 1.38 -36.88 -9.73
C ILE A 604 1.64 -37.91 -10.84
N VAL A 605 2.76 -37.80 -11.56
CA VAL A 605 3.12 -38.71 -12.66
C VAL A 605 3.26 -40.16 -12.17
N TYR A 606 3.77 -40.36 -10.95
CA TYR A 606 3.87 -41.68 -10.32
C TYR A 606 2.50 -42.38 -10.15
N HIS A 607 1.41 -41.60 -10.03
CA HIS A 607 0.04 -42.10 -9.83
C HIS A 607 -0.82 -42.03 -11.10
N LEU A 608 -0.25 -41.73 -12.28
CA LEU A 608 -1.01 -41.73 -13.54
C LEU A 608 -1.22 -43.15 -14.07
N ASP A 609 -2.44 -43.46 -14.47
CA ASP A 609 -2.84 -44.79 -14.94
C ASP A 609 -2.34 -45.09 -16.36
N ILE A 610 -2.11 -44.06 -17.18
CA ILE A 610 -1.52 -44.14 -18.53
C ILE A 610 -0.16 -44.86 -18.57
N SER A 611 0.54 -44.95 -17.44
CA SER A 611 1.82 -45.64 -17.35
C SER A 611 1.72 -47.17 -17.27
N HIS A 612 0.51 -47.74 -17.31
CA HIS A 612 0.25 -49.18 -17.09
C HIS A 612 0.96 -49.69 -15.81
N HIS A 613 0.90 -48.90 -14.74
CA HIS A 613 1.54 -49.16 -13.43
C HIS A 613 3.09 -49.15 -13.44
N SER A 614 3.73 -48.76 -14.55
CA SER A 614 5.19 -48.56 -14.62
C SER A 614 5.60 -47.32 -13.84
N ARG A 615 6.20 -47.54 -12.66
CA ARG A 615 6.68 -46.50 -11.75
C ARG A 615 8.14 -46.07 -12.01
N SER A 616 8.64 -46.31 -13.22
CA SER A 616 10.03 -46.03 -13.56
C SER A 616 10.30 -44.53 -13.66
N ILE A 617 11.52 -44.11 -13.28
CA ILE A 617 12.00 -42.73 -13.47
C ILE A 617 11.93 -42.29 -14.94
N LEU A 618 11.94 -43.25 -15.87
CA LEU A 618 11.85 -43.02 -17.31
C LEU A 618 10.48 -42.46 -17.72
N VAL A 619 9.39 -42.86 -17.05
CA VAL A 619 8.05 -42.26 -17.28
C VAL A 619 8.05 -40.79 -16.89
N TYR A 620 8.69 -40.45 -15.76
CA TYR A 620 8.88 -39.06 -15.37
C TYR A 620 9.73 -38.29 -16.38
N ALA A 621 10.84 -38.85 -16.87
CA ALA A 621 11.66 -38.24 -17.91
C ALA A 621 10.88 -38.01 -19.21
N LEU A 622 10.08 -38.98 -19.65
CA LEU A 622 9.21 -38.85 -20.83
C LEU A 622 8.12 -37.78 -20.65
N SER A 623 7.62 -37.57 -19.43
CA SER A 623 6.63 -36.51 -19.15
C SER A 623 7.14 -35.10 -19.50
N TRP A 624 8.46 -34.88 -19.50
CA TRP A 624 9.06 -33.59 -19.90
C TRP A 624 8.93 -33.31 -21.40
N LEU A 625 8.70 -34.32 -22.25
CA LEU A 625 8.40 -34.11 -23.66
C LEU A 625 7.09 -33.35 -23.86
N VAL A 626 6.11 -33.53 -22.96
CA VAL A 626 4.85 -32.76 -22.95
C VAL A 626 5.16 -31.28 -22.72
N MET A 627 5.99 -30.96 -21.72
CA MET A 627 6.39 -29.58 -21.43
C MET A 627 7.18 -28.95 -22.57
N LEU A 628 8.09 -29.70 -23.21
CA LEU A 628 8.81 -29.23 -24.39
C LEU A 628 7.85 -28.91 -25.53
N THR A 629 6.86 -29.77 -25.77
CA THR A 629 5.86 -29.58 -26.83
C THR A 629 5.01 -28.33 -26.57
N VAL A 630 4.55 -28.12 -25.33
CA VAL A 630 3.82 -26.91 -24.93
C VAL A 630 4.66 -25.65 -25.17
N LEU A 631 5.94 -25.66 -24.79
CA LEU A 631 6.85 -24.54 -25.03
C LEU A 631 7.04 -24.24 -26.53
N LEU A 632 7.18 -25.28 -27.36
CA LEU A 632 7.28 -25.14 -28.81
C LEU A 632 6.00 -24.55 -29.41
N VAL A 633 4.82 -25.03 -28.99
CA VAL A 633 3.52 -24.50 -29.44
C VAL A 633 3.36 -23.04 -29.06
N LEU A 634 3.64 -22.66 -27.81
CA LEU A 634 3.58 -21.26 -27.37
C LEU A 634 4.55 -20.37 -28.15
N LYS A 635 5.75 -20.87 -28.44
CA LYS A 635 6.73 -20.16 -29.28
C LYS A 635 6.22 -19.98 -30.71
N MET A 636 5.64 -21.01 -31.32
CA MET A 636 5.02 -20.91 -32.66
C MET A 636 3.89 -19.89 -32.69
N VAL A 637 3.01 -19.88 -31.68
CA VAL A 637 1.92 -18.90 -31.56
C VAL A 637 2.45 -17.48 -31.40
N SER A 638 3.50 -17.27 -30.60
CA SER A 638 4.11 -15.95 -30.42
C SER A 638 4.78 -15.45 -31.70
N MET A 639 5.60 -16.28 -32.36
CA MET A 639 6.21 -15.91 -33.64
C MET A 639 5.15 -15.61 -34.70
N GLY A 640 4.09 -16.42 -34.78
CA GLY A 640 2.95 -16.19 -35.67
C GLY A 640 2.23 -14.88 -35.37
N ARG A 641 2.04 -14.54 -34.09
CA ARG A 641 1.47 -13.24 -33.67
C ARG A 641 2.38 -12.07 -34.07
N ARG A 642 3.70 -12.22 -33.95
CA ARG A 642 4.68 -11.17 -34.30
C ARG A 642 4.75 -10.95 -35.81
N LYS A 643 4.75 -12.02 -36.60
CA LYS A 643 4.98 -11.99 -38.05
C LYS A 643 3.71 -11.76 -38.88
N PHE A 644 2.55 -12.20 -38.38
CA PHE A 644 1.30 -12.24 -39.16
C PHE A 644 0.14 -11.48 -38.50
N GLY A 645 0.34 -10.93 -37.29
CA GLY A 645 -0.75 -10.36 -36.49
C GLY A 645 -1.35 -9.05 -37.02
N THR A 646 -0.55 -8.18 -37.65
CA THR A 646 -1.00 -6.89 -38.20
C THR A 646 -1.33 -6.99 -39.68
N ASP A 647 -0.50 -7.68 -40.46
CA ASP A 647 -0.56 -7.61 -41.92
C ASP A 647 -1.29 -8.82 -42.55
N PHE A 648 -1.47 -9.93 -41.81
CA PHE A 648 -2.05 -11.18 -42.32
C PHE A 648 -2.91 -11.93 -41.29
N GLN A 649 -4.00 -11.30 -40.82
CA GLN A 649 -4.88 -11.88 -39.80
C GLN A 649 -5.43 -13.27 -40.17
N LEU A 650 -5.70 -13.52 -41.46
CA LEU A 650 -6.17 -14.82 -41.96
C LEU A 650 -5.14 -15.93 -41.73
N MET A 651 -3.87 -15.68 -42.04
CA MET A 651 -2.79 -16.66 -41.84
C MET A 651 -2.58 -16.97 -40.35
N PHE A 652 -2.74 -15.99 -39.47
CA PHE A 652 -2.71 -16.24 -38.03
C PHE A 652 -3.90 -17.09 -37.55
N ARG A 653 -5.10 -16.93 -38.13
CA ARG A 653 -6.25 -17.82 -37.86
C ARG A 653 -6.02 -19.23 -38.37
N ILE A 654 -5.45 -19.38 -39.58
CA ILE A 654 -5.09 -20.69 -40.15
C ILE A 654 -4.06 -21.40 -39.27
N LEU A 655 -3.01 -20.70 -38.84
CA LEU A 655 -2.01 -21.26 -37.90
C LEU A 655 -2.67 -21.77 -36.61
N LYS A 656 -3.58 -21.01 -36.02
CA LYS A 656 -4.35 -21.46 -34.83
C LYS A 656 -5.20 -22.70 -35.14
N GLY A 657 -5.86 -22.73 -36.29
CA GLY A 657 -6.64 -23.87 -36.74
C GLY A 657 -5.79 -25.13 -36.91
N LEU A 658 -4.61 -25.02 -37.53
CA LEU A 658 -3.66 -26.13 -37.70
C LEU A 658 -3.13 -26.64 -36.35
N LEU A 659 -2.78 -25.72 -35.43
CA LEU A 659 -2.35 -26.10 -34.09
C LEU A 659 -3.46 -26.81 -33.30
N PHE A 660 -4.72 -26.37 -33.46
CA PHE A 660 -5.86 -27.01 -32.85
C PHE A 660 -6.10 -28.43 -33.41
N LEU A 661 -6.07 -28.59 -34.73
CA LEU A 661 -6.20 -29.91 -35.37
C LEU A 661 -5.06 -30.84 -34.95
N GLY A 662 -3.82 -30.32 -34.87
CA GLY A 662 -2.67 -31.07 -34.36
C GLY A 662 -2.86 -31.51 -32.91
N PHE A 663 -3.37 -30.64 -32.04
CA PHE A 663 -3.68 -30.97 -30.65
C PHE A 663 -4.76 -32.06 -30.54
N VAL A 664 -5.85 -31.93 -31.31
CA VAL A 664 -6.93 -32.95 -31.33
C VAL A 664 -6.39 -34.29 -31.82
N SER A 665 -5.56 -34.30 -32.87
CA SER A 665 -4.92 -35.52 -33.38
C SER A 665 -4.07 -36.21 -32.32
N VAL A 666 -3.18 -35.46 -31.63
CA VAL A 666 -2.35 -35.99 -30.54
C VAL A 666 -3.20 -36.51 -29.38
N MET A 667 -4.25 -35.78 -28.99
CA MET A 667 -5.18 -36.24 -27.95
C MET A 667 -5.87 -37.56 -28.35
N THR A 668 -6.40 -37.66 -29.57
CA THR A 668 -7.03 -38.89 -30.06
C THR A 668 -6.08 -40.07 -30.01
N VAL A 669 -4.82 -39.90 -30.41
CA VAL A 669 -3.80 -40.95 -30.30
C VAL A 669 -3.57 -41.34 -28.84
N LEU A 670 -3.45 -40.38 -27.92
CA LEU A 670 -3.26 -40.68 -26.50
C LEU A 670 -4.46 -41.42 -25.87
N PHE A 671 -5.70 -41.09 -26.26
CA PHE A 671 -6.90 -41.77 -25.80
C PHE A 671 -7.02 -43.20 -26.37
N VAL A 672 -6.81 -43.37 -27.67
CA VAL A 672 -7.05 -44.64 -28.38
C VAL A 672 -5.88 -45.60 -28.25
N VAL A 673 -4.64 -45.11 -28.36
CA VAL A 673 -3.43 -45.93 -28.40
C VAL A 673 -2.79 -46.06 -27.02
N CYS A 674 -2.73 -44.97 -26.25
CA CYS A 674 -2.08 -44.98 -24.94
C CYS A 674 -3.07 -45.20 -23.78
N GLY A 675 -4.38 -45.34 -24.06
CA GLY A 675 -5.39 -45.60 -23.03
C GLY A 675 -5.58 -44.46 -22.02
N LEU A 676 -5.29 -43.21 -22.40
CA LEU A 676 -5.45 -42.04 -21.53
C LEU A 676 -6.89 -41.93 -21.03
N THR A 677 -7.09 -41.86 -19.71
CA THR A 677 -8.42 -41.64 -19.13
C THR A 677 -8.72 -40.14 -18.97
N ILE A 678 -10.00 -39.79 -18.82
CA ILE A 678 -10.40 -38.40 -18.51
C ILE A 678 -9.79 -37.95 -17.17
N THR A 679 -9.69 -38.87 -16.20
CA THR A 679 -9.03 -38.64 -14.91
C THR A 679 -7.54 -38.35 -15.06
N ASP A 680 -6.83 -39.04 -15.96
CA ASP A 680 -5.42 -38.77 -16.27
C ASP A 680 -5.22 -37.39 -16.92
N VAL A 681 -6.18 -36.92 -17.73
CA VAL A 681 -6.14 -35.56 -18.29
C VAL A 681 -6.20 -34.51 -17.18
N PHE A 682 -7.14 -34.66 -16.23
CA PHE A 682 -7.24 -33.73 -15.09
C PHE A 682 -6.01 -33.79 -14.18
N ALA A 683 -5.52 -35.00 -13.88
CA ALA A 683 -4.28 -35.18 -13.11
C ALA A 683 -3.07 -34.56 -13.82
N SER A 684 -2.98 -34.70 -15.15
CA SER A 684 -1.93 -34.07 -15.96
C SER A 684 -1.97 -32.55 -15.86
N ILE A 685 -3.16 -31.91 -15.92
CA ILE A 685 -3.28 -30.46 -15.72
C ILE A 685 -2.76 -30.06 -14.34
N LEU A 686 -3.15 -30.81 -13.29
CA LEU A 686 -2.71 -30.55 -11.93
C LEU A 686 -1.19 -30.74 -11.75
N GLY A 687 -0.55 -31.66 -12.48
CA GLY A 687 0.88 -31.93 -12.46
C GLY A 687 1.74 -30.96 -13.28
N PHE A 688 1.31 -30.66 -14.51
CA PHE A 688 2.10 -29.86 -15.46
C PHE A 688 1.96 -28.34 -15.24
N MET A 689 0.85 -27.86 -14.66
CA MET A 689 0.68 -26.43 -14.39
C MET A 689 1.71 -25.91 -13.36
N PRO A 690 1.98 -26.58 -12.23
CA PRO A 690 3.09 -26.19 -11.34
C PRO A 690 4.46 -26.33 -12.00
N THR A 691 4.63 -27.32 -12.89
CA THR A 691 5.89 -27.53 -13.63
C THR A 691 6.22 -26.35 -14.53
N GLY A 692 5.25 -25.85 -15.32
CA GLY A 692 5.46 -24.66 -16.14
C GLY A 692 5.71 -23.42 -15.30
N TRP A 693 5.07 -23.29 -14.14
CA TRP A 693 5.39 -22.22 -13.19
C TRP A 693 6.82 -22.29 -12.67
N SER A 694 7.34 -23.48 -12.36
CA SER A 694 8.75 -23.69 -11.99
C SER A 694 9.71 -23.22 -13.08
N ILE A 695 9.41 -23.52 -14.35
CA ILE A 695 10.21 -23.07 -15.49
C ILE A 695 10.24 -21.55 -15.56
N ILE A 696 9.10 -20.88 -15.32
CA ILE A 696 9.04 -19.42 -15.25
C ILE A 696 9.93 -18.90 -14.12
N LEU A 697 9.78 -19.40 -12.88
CA LEU A 697 10.54 -18.91 -11.72
C LEU A 697 12.06 -19.10 -11.88
N ILE A 698 12.49 -20.27 -12.35
CA ILE A 698 13.90 -20.55 -12.64
C ILE A 698 14.38 -19.64 -13.78
N GLY A 699 13.57 -19.50 -14.84
CA GLY A 699 13.87 -18.63 -15.97
C GLY A 699 14.03 -17.15 -15.59
N GLN A 700 13.17 -16.65 -14.70
CA GLN A 700 13.24 -15.30 -14.14
C GLN A 700 14.52 -15.09 -13.33
N THR A 701 14.88 -16.07 -12.49
CA THR A 701 16.08 -16.03 -11.65
C THR A 701 17.37 -16.07 -12.48
N LEU A 702 17.36 -16.84 -13.59
CA LEU A 702 18.50 -16.99 -14.49
C LEU A 702 18.53 -15.94 -15.62
N ARG A 703 17.57 -15.00 -15.67
CA ARG A 703 17.48 -13.95 -16.70
C ARG A 703 18.83 -13.27 -17.00
N PRO A 704 19.67 -12.87 -16.03
CA PRO A 704 20.92 -12.17 -16.32
C PRO A 704 21.95 -12.99 -17.13
N ILE A 705 21.83 -14.32 -17.14
CA ILE A 705 22.80 -15.25 -17.74
C ILE A 705 22.19 -15.94 -18.98
N MET A 706 20.93 -15.63 -19.32
CA MET A 706 20.18 -16.35 -20.34
C MET A 706 20.30 -15.71 -21.73
N LYS A 707 20.37 -16.55 -22.78
CA LYS A 707 20.33 -16.10 -24.18
C LYS A 707 18.98 -15.46 -24.53
N LEU A 708 19.02 -14.43 -25.39
CA LEU A 708 17.85 -13.60 -25.77
C LEU A 708 16.64 -14.43 -26.26
N GLY A 709 16.87 -15.47 -27.07
CA GLY A 709 15.80 -16.28 -27.66
C GLY A 709 15.08 -17.24 -26.70
N VAL A 710 15.70 -17.60 -25.56
CA VAL A 710 15.06 -18.45 -24.53
C VAL A 710 14.16 -17.59 -23.64
N TRP A 711 14.59 -16.36 -23.35
CA TRP A 711 13.82 -15.41 -22.57
C TRP A 711 12.48 -15.07 -23.21
N ASP A 712 12.44 -14.92 -24.54
CA ASP A 712 11.19 -14.71 -25.27
C ASP A 712 10.19 -15.85 -25.04
N SER A 713 10.63 -17.11 -25.05
CA SER A 713 9.77 -18.26 -24.76
C SER A 713 9.23 -18.24 -23.33
N ILE A 714 10.07 -17.90 -22.34
CA ILE A 714 9.66 -17.80 -20.93
C ILE A 714 8.66 -16.66 -20.74
N LYS A 715 8.86 -15.52 -21.41
CA LYS A 715 7.94 -14.39 -21.37
C LYS A 715 6.56 -14.79 -21.90
N GLU A 716 6.49 -15.52 -23.01
CA GLU A 716 5.21 -15.98 -23.58
C GLU A 716 4.54 -17.04 -22.71
N LEU A 717 5.32 -17.94 -22.10
CA LEU A 717 4.81 -18.87 -21.09
C LEU A 717 4.21 -18.08 -19.92
N GLY A 718 4.94 -17.11 -19.38
CA GLY A 718 4.44 -16.21 -18.33
C GLY A 718 3.15 -15.51 -18.71
N ARG A 719 3.04 -15.00 -19.95
CA ARG A 719 1.81 -14.39 -20.45
C ARG A 719 0.64 -15.36 -20.45
N ALA A 720 0.85 -16.60 -20.89
CA ALA A 720 -0.19 -17.62 -20.90
C ALA A 720 -0.70 -17.91 -19.47
N TYR A 721 0.21 -18.04 -18.50
CA TYR A 721 -0.16 -18.23 -17.09
C TYR A 721 -0.96 -17.05 -16.55
N GLU A 722 -0.50 -15.82 -16.75
CA GLU A 722 -1.21 -14.63 -16.25
C GLU A 722 -2.58 -14.45 -16.94
N TYR A 723 -2.70 -14.85 -18.21
CA TYR A 723 -3.99 -14.86 -18.91
C TYR A 723 -4.96 -15.89 -18.32
N ILE A 724 -4.50 -17.12 -18.07
CA ILE A 724 -5.31 -18.18 -17.44
C ILE A 724 -5.72 -17.76 -16.02
N MET A 725 -4.78 -17.26 -15.22
CA MET A 725 -5.08 -16.78 -13.87
C MET A 725 -6.10 -15.64 -13.89
N GLY A 726 -5.94 -14.66 -14.78
CA GLY A 726 -6.90 -13.57 -14.92
C GLY A 726 -8.32 -14.06 -15.24
N ILE A 727 -8.47 -15.07 -16.11
CA ILE A 727 -9.77 -15.70 -16.39
C ILE A 727 -10.33 -16.42 -15.17
N ILE A 728 -9.52 -17.23 -14.48
CA ILE A 728 -9.94 -17.99 -13.28
C ILE A 728 -10.47 -17.04 -12.20
N ILE A 729 -9.87 -15.86 -12.06
CA ILE A 729 -10.24 -14.88 -11.04
C ILE A 729 -11.44 -14.04 -11.49
N LEU A 730 -11.48 -13.60 -12.75
CA LEU A 730 -12.55 -12.75 -13.26
C LEU A 730 -13.86 -13.51 -13.47
N MET A 731 -13.81 -14.80 -13.85
CA MET A 731 -15.01 -15.58 -14.17
C MET A 731 -15.99 -15.66 -13.00
N PRO A 732 -15.58 -15.98 -11.75
CA PRO A 732 -16.47 -15.92 -10.60
C PRO A 732 -17.03 -14.51 -10.34
N VAL A 733 -16.23 -13.46 -10.52
CA VAL A 733 -16.70 -12.07 -10.37
C VAL A 733 -17.77 -11.75 -11.41
N ALA A 734 -17.57 -12.18 -12.66
CA ALA A 734 -18.53 -12.00 -13.75
C ALA A 734 -19.84 -12.77 -13.49
N VAL A 735 -19.76 -14.02 -13.03
CA VAL A 735 -20.95 -14.80 -12.65
C VAL A 735 -21.71 -14.12 -11.51
N LEU A 736 -21.00 -13.67 -10.46
CA LEU A 736 -21.60 -12.99 -9.33
C LEU A 736 -22.22 -11.63 -9.72
N SER A 737 -21.61 -10.93 -10.68
CA SER A 737 -22.13 -9.64 -11.17
C SER A 737 -23.44 -9.75 -11.98
N TRP A 738 -23.81 -10.97 -12.40
CA TRP A 738 -25.11 -11.23 -13.03
C TRP A 738 -26.27 -11.14 -12.03
N PHE A 739 -25.99 -11.30 -10.74
CA PHE A 739 -27.00 -11.31 -9.69
C PHE A 739 -27.08 -9.93 -9.01
N PRO A 740 -28.17 -9.16 -9.21
CA PRO A 740 -28.27 -7.78 -8.69
C PRO A 740 -28.11 -7.68 -7.16
N PHE A 741 -28.59 -8.69 -6.43
CA PHE A 741 -28.51 -8.72 -4.96
C PHE A 741 -27.06 -8.72 -4.44
N VAL A 742 -26.08 -9.21 -5.22
CA VAL A 742 -24.67 -9.26 -4.80
C VAL A 742 -24.09 -7.86 -4.74
N SER A 743 -24.38 -7.01 -5.73
CA SER A 743 -23.95 -5.61 -5.75
C SER A 743 -24.60 -4.80 -4.62
N GLU A 744 -25.88 -5.06 -4.32
CA GLU A 744 -26.56 -4.45 -3.18
C GLU A 744 -25.96 -4.88 -1.83
N PHE A 745 -25.70 -6.18 -1.67
CA PHE A 745 -25.05 -6.74 -0.49
C PHE A 745 -23.67 -6.12 -0.29
N GLN A 746 -22.85 -6.05 -1.34
CA GLN A 746 -21.54 -5.41 -1.31
C GLN A 746 -21.65 -3.94 -0.88
N THR A 747 -22.59 -3.18 -1.43
CA THR A 747 -22.74 -1.75 -1.12
C THR A 747 -23.11 -1.54 0.36
N ARG A 748 -23.95 -2.41 0.93
CA ARG A 748 -24.30 -2.41 2.36
C ARG A 748 -23.16 -2.86 3.26
N LEU A 749 -22.32 -3.79 2.77
CA LEU A 749 -21.11 -4.23 3.47
C LEU A 749 -20.06 -3.13 3.51
N LEU A 750 -19.90 -2.38 2.42
CA LEU A 750 -18.85 -1.37 2.26
C LEU A 750 -19.15 -0.06 2.96
N PHE A 751 -20.39 0.44 2.89
CA PHE A 751 -20.70 1.81 3.29
C PHE A 751 -21.70 1.88 4.44
N ASN A 752 -21.66 2.99 5.18
CA ASN A 752 -22.66 3.24 6.21
C ASN A 752 -24.06 3.45 5.59
N GLN A 753 -25.12 3.26 6.38
CA GLN A 753 -26.50 3.33 5.89
C GLN A 753 -26.86 4.68 5.25
N ALA A 754 -26.36 5.80 5.77
CA ALA A 754 -26.65 7.13 5.24
C ALA A 754 -26.04 7.33 3.85
N PHE A 755 -24.79 6.89 3.67
CA PHE A 755 -24.10 6.93 2.38
C PHE A 755 -24.69 5.94 1.38
N SER A 756 -25.03 4.72 1.83
CA SER A 756 -25.73 3.73 0.99
C SER A 756 -27.08 4.25 0.50
N ARG A 757 -27.87 4.90 1.37
CA ARG A 757 -29.15 5.55 0.98
C ARG A 757 -28.92 6.67 -0.03
N GLY A 758 -27.93 7.54 0.19
CA GLY A 758 -27.59 8.62 -0.75
C GLY A 758 -27.18 8.09 -2.13
N LEU A 759 -26.36 7.03 -2.19
CA LEU A 759 -25.98 6.34 -3.42
C LEU A 759 -27.19 5.75 -4.15
N GLN A 760 -28.10 5.08 -3.42
CA GLN A 760 -29.32 4.52 -3.99
C GLN A 760 -30.21 5.62 -4.57
N ILE A 761 -30.42 6.72 -3.85
CA ILE A 761 -31.18 7.89 -4.33
C ILE A 761 -30.53 8.48 -5.58
N SER A 762 -29.20 8.62 -5.58
CA SER A 762 -28.47 9.14 -6.74
C SER A 762 -28.61 8.25 -7.98
N ARG A 763 -28.57 6.92 -7.83
CA ARG A 763 -28.81 5.99 -8.95
C ARG A 763 -30.24 6.11 -9.50
N ILE A 764 -31.23 6.27 -8.63
CA ILE A 764 -32.63 6.50 -9.02
C ILE A 764 -32.77 7.82 -9.80
N LEU A 765 -32.13 8.88 -9.33
CA LEU A 765 -32.15 10.20 -9.99
C LEU A 765 -31.42 10.18 -11.34
N ALA A 766 -30.30 9.46 -11.46
CA ALA A 766 -29.58 9.28 -12.72
C ALA A 766 -30.41 8.49 -13.73
N GLY A 767 -31.03 7.38 -13.32
CA GLY A 767 -31.94 6.61 -14.18
C GLY A 767 -33.14 7.42 -14.69
N ARG A 768 -33.64 8.38 -13.89
CA ARG A 768 -34.67 9.34 -14.34
C ARG A 768 -34.19 10.32 -15.41
N LYS A 769 -32.91 10.74 -15.38
CA LYS A 769 -32.35 11.61 -16.43
C LYS A 769 -32.22 10.88 -17.77
N ASP A 770 -31.79 9.62 -17.76
CA ASP A 770 -31.68 8.83 -18.99
C ASP A 770 -33.06 8.49 -19.56
N SER A 771 -34.06 8.28 -18.71
CA SER A 771 -35.46 8.09 -19.12
C SER A 771 -36.05 9.33 -19.80
N ASN A 772 -35.68 10.53 -19.33
CA ASN A 772 -36.14 11.79 -19.92
C ASN A 772 -35.37 12.19 -21.18
N ALA A 773 -34.16 11.67 -21.40
CA ALA A 773 -33.37 11.91 -22.61
C ALA A 773 -33.80 11.03 -23.80
N ILE A 774 -34.53 9.94 -23.55
CA ILE A 774 -35.13 9.09 -24.60
C ILE A 774 -36.54 9.60 -24.98
N GLY A 775 -37.08 10.58 -24.25
CA GLY A 775 -38.41 11.15 -24.46
C GLY A 775 -38.44 12.60 -24.95
N SER A 776 -37.31 13.15 -25.46
CA SER A 776 -37.23 14.50 -26.03
C SER A 776 -36.78 14.48 -27.48
#